data_AF-A0A7M2XW73-F1
#
_entry.id   AF-A0A7M2XW73-F1
#
_cell.length_a   1.000
_cell.length_b   1.000
_cell.length_c   1.000
_cell.angle_alpha   90.00
_cell.angle_beta   90.00
_cell.angle_gamma   90.00
#
_symmetry.space_group_name_H-M   'P 1'
#
loop_
_entity.id
_entity.type
_entity.pdbx_description
1 polymer ?
#
loop_
_entity_poly.entity_id
_entity_poly.type
_entity_poly.pdbx_seq_one_letter_code
_entity_poly.pdbx_strand_id
1 'polypeptide(L)'
;MTDPAEFFARLITNQFDGYKIAKVEVRGAVISGDLDLTGPIDVIDVRSEYSRYQALTAHRATFTGDAAFVGSTFAGSVWFSKSTFTRDAAFAWSTFTEEVGFAQSTFTGDAWFARSTFAGDAWFTETTFSGKTVFSDATFTGAAWFSRSTFAREASFSESTFAREVTFAGSAFTEDARFNQTTFAGEVSFDESTFSKEAWFDAATFTGEASFNRSTFTGEAFFGDTRFIGEAWFAGATFGNLLLAESLLGRASFLRATFNGPVDGAWAARTVDFDQARFLEPVTVRLLCPDVRLTRTELRSRGTLQLRGGLDGTAATFSSRTTLADPGVEQWENWLPAKLLDEEAVQDEARTELAKQLLPLLKSEFHTTVSSLQRATVADLELSAVDLSKCRFAGAHGLDKMRIDSACTLPTTPSAAVFWKLRRFTRRIVIAEEGTWRNKHATWDQRGETTERALPAAKQGGETRHGPVAEGAVPEAEREFSTERAVPDADPDQPGVGKEDVDDAPDAATIAGIYRALRKGLEDSGNEPGAADFYYGEMEMRRLARRETKTGNRAQPRAESALLAAYWAVSGYGLRASRAIAAIVVLILVGSVVFWTVGVQNPPGTTSQVARVDLGTGQIEYAPVPSLPVDNVNLDTDQAESVPVPAVQADKINVGSGELEYTKVPLPKFTWPDSLEFAARTSVALLRIPSGAPELTGIGTVVDITLRLLVPVLLGLAALAIRGRTKR
;
A
#
# COMPACT_ATOMS: atom_id res chain seq x y z
N MET A 1 -65.76 30.18 -36.89
CA MET A 1 -64.45 29.74 -36.35
C MET A 1 -64.02 28.54 -37.15
N THR A 2 -62.99 28.69 -37.98
CA THR A 2 -62.50 27.63 -38.86
C THR A 2 -61.31 26.87 -38.28
N ASP A 3 -60.67 27.38 -37.23
CA ASP A 3 -59.55 26.73 -36.54
C ASP A 3 -59.96 26.24 -35.14
N PRO A 4 -59.96 24.91 -34.89
CA PRO A 4 -60.21 24.34 -33.56
C PRO A 4 -59.22 24.80 -32.49
N ALA A 5 -57.95 25.05 -32.84
CA ALA A 5 -56.94 25.52 -31.90
C ALA A 5 -57.24 26.94 -31.41
N GLU A 6 -57.54 27.87 -32.32
CA GLU A 6 -57.94 29.25 -31.98
C GLU A 6 -59.20 29.27 -31.12
N PHE A 7 -60.20 28.44 -31.44
CA PHE A 7 -61.42 28.35 -30.62
C PHE A 7 -61.11 27.86 -29.20
N PHE A 8 -60.30 26.80 -29.07
CA PHE A 8 -59.91 26.26 -27.78
C PHE A 8 -59.08 27.26 -26.97
N ALA A 9 -58.14 27.97 -27.61
CA ALA A 9 -57.35 29.03 -26.99
C ALA A 9 -58.24 30.11 -26.38
N ARG A 10 -59.24 30.61 -27.12
CA ARG A 10 -60.18 31.61 -26.60
C ARG A 10 -61.03 31.11 -25.43
N LEU A 11 -61.34 29.81 -25.43
CA LEU A 11 -62.13 29.17 -24.38
C LEU A 11 -61.36 29.13 -23.05
N ILE A 12 -60.11 28.70 -23.10
CA ILE A 12 -59.27 28.53 -21.92
C ILE A 12 -58.63 29.83 -21.43
N THR A 13 -58.67 30.90 -22.24
CA THR A 13 -58.20 32.24 -21.88
C THR A 13 -59.35 33.21 -21.56
N ASN A 14 -60.59 32.69 -21.50
CA ASN A 14 -61.81 33.44 -21.21
C ASN A 14 -62.01 34.71 -22.09
N GLN A 15 -61.68 34.63 -23.37
CA GLN A 15 -61.81 35.72 -24.35
C GLN A 15 -63.21 35.78 -25.02
N PHE A 16 -64.26 35.37 -24.29
CA PHE A 16 -65.64 35.41 -24.75
C PHE A 16 -66.44 36.47 -24.01
N ASP A 17 -66.94 37.46 -24.74
CA ASP A 17 -67.74 38.55 -24.17
C ASP A 17 -69.04 38.01 -23.53
N GLY A 18 -69.32 38.45 -22.30
CA GLY A 18 -70.57 38.15 -21.60
C GLY A 18 -70.61 36.80 -20.86
N TYR A 19 -69.54 36.00 -20.92
CA TYR A 19 -69.43 34.73 -20.20
C TYR A 19 -68.18 34.70 -19.33
N LYS A 20 -68.28 34.10 -18.15
CA LYS A 20 -67.12 33.79 -17.30
C LYS A 20 -66.99 32.28 -17.21
N ILE A 21 -66.08 31.72 -17.97
CA ILE A 21 -65.79 30.29 -17.97
C ILE A 21 -64.86 30.03 -16.78
N ALA A 22 -65.33 29.21 -15.84
CA ALA A 22 -64.54 28.83 -14.67
C ALA A 22 -63.60 27.65 -14.96
N LYS A 23 -64.06 26.73 -15.82
CA LYS A 23 -63.39 25.46 -16.11
C LYS A 23 -63.75 24.95 -17.50
N VAL A 24 -62.80 24.32 -18.16
CA VAL A 24 -62.98 23.61 -19.44
C VAL A 24 -62.60 22.14 -19.25
N GLU A 25 -63.54 21.24 -19.52
CA GLU A 25 -63.30 19.79 -19.50
C GLU A 25 -63.52 19.20 -20.91
N VAL A 26 -62.52 18.51 -21.42
CA VAL A 26 -62.57 17.81 -22.70
C VAL A 26 -61.93 16.43 -22.56
N ARG A 27 -62.49 15.43 -23.25
CA ARG A 27 -61.97 14.07 -23.24
C ARG A 27 -61.95 13.49 -24.65
N GLY A 28 -60.80 12.95 -25.07
CA GLY A 28 -60.63 12.39 -26.41
C GLY A 28 -60.72 13.44 -27.53
N ALA A 29 -60.48 14.72 -27.22
CA ALA A 29 -60.60 15.80 -28.19
C ALA A 29 -59.41 15.78 -29.15
N VAL A 30 -59.63 16.20 -30.40
CA VAL A 30 -58.56 16.43 -31.38
C VAL A 30 -58.47 17.93 -31.62
N ILE A 31 -57.42 18.55 -31.09
CA ILE A 31 -57.11 19.96 -31.30
C ILE A 31 -56.15 20.02 -32.50
N SER A 32 -56.74 20.12 -33.69
CA SER A 32 -56.01 20.35 -34.94
C SER A 32 -55.59 21.81 -35.03
N GLY A 33 -54.36 22.07 -35.49
CA GLY A 33 -53.75 23.41 -35.49
C GLY A 33 -52.84 23.63 -34.26
N ASP A 34 -51.94 24.59 -34.37
CA ASP A 34 -50.97 24.90 -33.33
C ASP A 34 -51.65 25.76 -32.25
N LEU A 35 -51.73 25.25 -31.03
CA LEU A 35 -52.35 25.95 -29.91
C LEU A 35 -51.37 26.99 -29.34
N ASP A 36 -51.55 28.26 -29.70
CA ASP A 36 -50.72 29.36 -29.20
C ASP A 36 -51.40 30.11 -28.04
N LEU A 37 -50.74 30.08 -26.90
CA LEU A 37 -51.05 30.74 -25.63
C LEU A 37 -49.87 31.61 -25.17
N THR A 38 -49.03 32.07 -26.12
CA THR A 38 -47.83 32.85 -25.83
C THR A 38 -48.17 34.23 -25.29
N GLY A 39 -47.51 34.59 -24.18
CA GLY A 39 -47.62 35.89 -23.55
C GLY A 39 -48.06 35.79 -22.08
N PRO A 40 -48.12 36.93 -21.37
CA PRO A 40 -48.63 36.98 -20.00
C PRO A 40 -50.17 36.82 -20.00
N ILE A 41 -50.63 35.62 -20.30
CA ILE A 41 -52.04 35.27 -20.43
C ILE A 41 -52.42 34.36 -19.26
N ASP A 42 -53.57 34.63 -18.66
CA ASP A 42 -54.16 33.75 -17.66
C ASP A 42 -54.97 32.64 -18.34
N VAL A 43 -54.56 31.40 -18.11
CA VAL A 43 -55.28 30.19 -18.51
C VAL A 43 -56.09 29.70 -17.32
N ILE A 44 -57.38 29.45 -17.52
CA ILE A 44 -58.28 28.96 -16.47
C ILE A 44 -58.05 27.47 -16.16
N ASP A 45 -58.89 26.86 -15.32
CA ASP A 45 -58.86 25.40 -15.09
C ASP A 45 -59.16 24.65 -16.40
N VAL A 46 -58.18 23.87 -16.86
CA VAL A 46 -58.26 23.06 -18.08
C VAL A 46 -58.02 21.61 -17.72
N ARG A 47 -59.01 20.76 -18.01
CA ARG A 47 -58.88 19.30 -17.94
C ARG A 47 -59.10 18.70 -19.31
N SER A 48 -58.03 18.24 -19.92
CA SER A 48 -57.98 17.60 -21.21
C SER A 48 -57.44 16.19 -21.08
N GLU A 49 -58.32 15.20 -21.09
CA GLU A 49 -57.93 13.81 -20.89
C GLU A 49 -57.91 13.04 -22.20
N TYR A 50 -56.85 12.28 -22.46
CA TYR A 50 -56.70 11.42 -23.64
C TYR A 50 -56.89 12.17 -24.97
N SER A 51 -56.58 13.47 -25.00
CA SER A 51 -56.74 14.32 -26.17
C SER A 51 -55.50 14.31 -27.05
N ARG A 52 -55.64 14.76 -28.30
CA ARG A 52 -54.54 14.89 -29.26
C ARG A 52 -54.34 16.34 -29.64
N TYR A 53 -53.10 16.80 -29.54
CA TYR A 53 -52.67 18.15 -29.89
C TYR A 53 -51.66 18.08 -31.02
N GLN A 54 -51.78 18.98 -31.99
CA GLN A 54 -50.76 19.13 -33.02
C GLN A 54 -49.49 19.75 -32.44
N ALA A 55 -49.57 20.93 -31.83
CA ALA A 55 -48.50 21.57 -31.08
C ALA A 55 -49.11 22.47 -29.99
N LEU A 56 -48.34 22.81 -28.95
CA LEU A 56 -48.79 23.71 -27.88
C LEU A 56 -47.68 24.66 -27.48
N THR A 57 -47.88 25.96 -27.65
CA THR A 57 -46.94 26.99 -27.22
C THR A 57 -47.61 27.87 -26.17
N ALA A 58 -47.02 28.02 -24.99
CA ALA A 58 -47.55 28.72 -23.84
C ALA A 58 -46.42 29.40 -23.05
N HIS A 59 -45.51 30.05 -23.77
CA HIS A 59 -44.42 30.80 -23.14
C HIS A 59 -44.98 31.93 -22.28
N ARG A 60 -44.50 32.05 -21.04
CA ARG A 60 -44.89 33.12 -20.09
C ARG A 60 -46.37 33.13 -19.71
N ALA A 61 -47.12 32.05 -19.98
CA ALA A 61 -48.52 31.91 -19.58
C ALA A 61 -48.64 31.60 -18.07
N THR A 62 -49.76 31.99 -17.47
CA THR A 62 -50.10 31.68 -16.07
C THR A 62 -51.34 30.78 -16.04
N PHE A 63 -51.17 29.52 -15.68
CA PHE A 63 -52.28 28.60 -15.44
C PHE A 63 -52.82 28.84 -14.02
N THR A 64 -53.94 29.57 -13.96
CA THR A 64 -54.60 30.01 -12.71
C THR A 64 -55.44 28.91 -12.05
N GLY A 65 -55.83 27.89 -12.81
CA GLY A 65 -56.50 26.68 -12.34
C GLY A 65 -55.64 25.43 -12.56
N ASP A 66 -56.24 24.25 -12.34
CA ASP A 66 -55.58 22.98 -12.64
C ASP A 66 -55.27 22.91 -14.15
N ALA A 67 -54.08 22.40 -14.49
CA ALA A 67 -53.65 22.20 -15.87
C ALA A 67 -53.46 20.70 -16.11
N ALA A 68 -54.54 19.99 -16.40
CA ALA A 68 -54.54 18.54 -16.59
C ALA A 68 -54.60 18.17 -18.08
N PHE A 69 -53.58 17.46 -18.55
CA PHE A 69 -53.41 16.90 -19.90
C PHE A 69 -53.21 15.38 -19.86
N VAL A 70 -53.79 14.70 -18.86
CA VAL A 70 -53.57 13.29 -18.55
C VAL A 70 -53.88 12.39 -19.76
N GLY A 71 -52.97 11.48 -20.08
CA GLY A 71 -53.14 10.53 -21.19
C GLY A 71 -53.12 11.16 -22.59
N SER A 72 -52.87 12.47 -22.70
CA SER A 72 -52.90 13.19 -23.98
C SER A 72 -51.65 12.95 -24.82
N THR A 73 -51.75 13.09 -26.14
CA THR A 73 -50.63 12.99 -27.08
C THR A 73 -50.39 14.33 -27.75
N PHE A 74 -49.15 14.79 -27.74
CA PHE A 74 -48.68 15.98 -28.45
C PHE A 74 -47.81 15.54 -29.61
N ALA A 75 -48.29 15.76 -30.84
CA ALA A 75 -47.65 15.30 -32.08
C ALA A 75 -46.48 16.20 -32.53
N GLY A 76 -46.39 17.40 -31.99
CA GLY A 76 -45.40 18.42 -32.29
C GLY A 76 -44.88 19.05 -31.00
N SER A 77 -44.01 20.04 -31.13
CA SER A 77 -43.30 20.62 -29.99
C SER A 77 -44.24 21.28 -28.99
N VAL A 78 -43.87 21.18 -27.71
CA VAL A 78 -44.63 21.73 -26.59
C VAL A 78 -43.78 22.66 -25.76
N TRP A 79 -44.16 23.93 -25.64
CA TRP A 79 -43.33 24.93 -24.96
C TRP A 79 -44.09 25.68 -23.86
N PHE A 80 -43.61 25.57 -22.63
CA PHE A 80 -44.09 26.25 -21.43
C PHE A 80 -42.99 27.11 -20.79
N SER A 81 -41.98 27.53 -21.55
CA SER A 81 -40.85 28.25 -20.97
C SER A 81 -41.31 29.52 -20.25
N LYS A 82 -40.81 29.75 -19.03
CA LYS A 82 -41.18 30.88 -18.16
C LYS A 82 -42.67 30.94 -17.78
N SER A 83 -43.43 29.86 -17.94
CA SER A 83 -44.82 29.80 -17.50
C SER A 83 -44.94 29.60 -15.98
N THR A 84 -46.11 29.85 -15.43
CA THR A 84 -46.43 29.57 -14.02
C THR A 84 -47.68 28.71 -13.93
N PHE A 85 -47.60 27.58 -13.21
CA PHE A 85 -48.74 26.73 -12.86
C PHE A 85 -49.07 26.96 -11.39
N THR A 86 -50.18 27.66 -11.14
CA THR A 86 -50.57 28.08 -9.78
C THR A 86 -51.25 26.98 -8.95
N ARG A 87 -51.75 25.95 -9.65
CA ARG A 87 -52.37 24.74 -9.10
C ARG A 87 -51.66 23.51 -9.67
N ASP A 88 -52.28 22.35 -9.55
CA ASP A 88 -51.69 21.09 -9.99
C ASP A 88 -51.59 21.05 -11.52
N ALA A 89 -50.45 20.57 -12.01
CA ALA A 89 -50.18 20.35 -13.41
C ALA A 89 -50.01 18.85 -13.65
N ALA A 90 -50.91 18.26 -14.43
CA ALA A 90 -50.98 16.80 -14.59
C ALA A 90 -50.79 16.39 -16.05
N PHE A 91 -49.63 15.81 -16.34
CA PHE A 91 -49.22 15.22 -17.62
C PHE A 91 -49.00 13.70 -17.49
N ALA A 92 -49.55 13.06 -16.45
CA ALA A 92 -49.40 11.63 -16.27
C ALA A 92 -49.95 10.87 -17.50
N TRP A 93 -49.27 9.79 -17.91
CA TRP A 93 -49.61 8.99 -19.09
C TRP A 93 -49.58 9.74 -20.43
N SER A 94 -49.08 10.97 -20.48
CA SER A 94 -49.02 11.71 -21.75
C SER A 94 -47.82 11.28 -22.61
N THR A 95 -47.94 11.49 -23.92
CA THR A 95 -46.84 11.25 -24.88
C THR A 95 -46.48 12.56 -25.59
N PHE A 96 -45.22 12.95 -25.51
CA PHE A 96 -44.63 14.05 -26.27
C PHE A 96 -43.77 13.46 -27.37
N THR A 97 -44.16 13.60 -28.65
CA THR A 97 -43.43 12.97 -29.76
C THR A 97 -42.21 13.77 -30.20
N GLU A 98 -42.26 15.09 -30.04
CA GLU A 98 -41.18 16.03 -30.35
C GLU A 98 -40.65 16.66 -29.04
N GLU A 99 -39.86 17.73 -29.17
CA GLU A 99 -39.31 18.46 -28.02
C GLU A 99 -40.38 19.04 -27.10
N VAL A 100 -40.11 18.97 -25.79
CA VAL A 100 -40.92 19.65 -24.76
C VAL A 100 -40.06 20.51 -23.87
N GLY A 101 -40.49 21.73 -23.56
CA GLY A 101 -39.74 22.62 -22.70
C GLY A 101 -40.56 23.32 -21.63
N PHE A 102 -40.12 23.18 -20.39
CA PHE A 102 -40.59 23.85 -19.18
C PHE A 102 -39.48 24.75 -18.58
N ALA A 103 -38.45 25.09 -19.34
CA ALA A 103 -37.32 25.88 -18.86
C ALA A 103 -37.76 27.18 -18.18
N GLN A 104 -37.23 27.46 -16.99
CA GLN A 104 -37.53 28.63 -16.16
C GLN A 104 -39.03 28.75 -15.76
N SER A 105 -39.81 27.68 -15.86
CA SER A 105 -41.19 27.67 -15.38
C SER A 105 -41.28 27.46 -13.86
N THR A 106 -42.43 27.77 -13.29
CA THR A 106 -42.72 27.54 -11.87
C THR A 106 -43.99 26.72 -11.71
N PHE A 107 -43.89 25.59 -11.00
CA PHE A 107 -45.02 24.78 -10.56
C PHE A 107 -45.23 25.02 -9.08
N THR A 108 -46.30 25.73 -8.70
CA THR A 108 -46.60 25.97 -7.28
C THR A 108 -47.40 24.84 -6.67
N GLY A 109 -48.28 24.20 -7.44
CA GLY A 109 -48.96 22.95 -7.08
C GLY A 109 -48.11 21.72 -7.43
N ASP A 110 -48.73 20.54 -7.32
CA ASP A 110 -48.06 19.27 -7.62
C ASP A 110 -47.91 19.08 -9.15
N ALA A 111 -46.77 18.56 -9.57
CA ALA A 111 -46.44 18.31 -10.97
C ALA A 111 -46.34 16.81 -11.25
N TRP A 112 -47.30 16.28 -12.01
CA TRP A 112 -47.45 14.84 -12.25
C TRP A 112 -47.08 14.49 -13.68
N PHE A 113 -45.96 13.81 -13.87
CA PHE A 113 -45.45 13.26 -15.14
C PHE A 113 -45.31 11.73 -15.07
N ALA A 114 -45.99 11.08 -14.13
CA ALA A 114 -45.88 9.64 -13.96
C ALA A 114 -46.31 8.90 -15.24
N ARG A 115 -45.52 7.90 -15.66
CA ARG A 115 -45.81 7.08 -16.85
C ARG A 115 -45.93 7.88 -18.15
N SER A 116 -45.37 9.08 -18.23
CA SER A 116 -45.32 9.83 -19.48
C SER A 116 -44.15 9.39 -20.36
N THR A 117 -44.28 9.55 -21.67
CA THR A 117 -43.21 9.29 -22.64
C THR A 117 -42.75 10.60 -23.26
N PHE A 118 -41.45 10.89 -23.15
CA PHE A 118 -40.76 12.00 -23.79
C PHE A 118 -39.91 11.45 -24.93
N ALA A 119 -40.48 11.45 -26.14
CA ALA A 119 -39.81 10.88 -27.30
C ALA A 119 -38.68 11.79 -27.80
N GLY A 120 -38.96 13.09 -27.85
CA GLY A 120 -37.98 14.14 -28.08
C GLY A 120 -37.33 14.65 -26.79
N ASP A 121 -36.53 15.69 -26.97
CA ASP A 121 -35.72 16.33 -25.94
C ASP A 121 -36.59 17.08 -24.91
N ALA A 122 -36.31 16.89 -23.62
CA ALA A 122 -37.13 17.38 -22.50
C ALA A 122 -36.38 18.40 -21.64
N TRP A 123 -36.76 19.67 -21.74
CA TRP A 123 -36.07 20.78 -21.09
C TRP A 123 -36.78 21.25 -19.82
N PHE A 124 -36.20 20.96 -18.66
CA PHE A 124 -36.66 21.41 -17.34
C PHE A 124 -35.61 22.29 -16.64
N THR A 125 -34.74 22.96 -17.40
CA THR A 125 -33.62 23.76 -16.88
C THR A 125 -34.12 24.97 -16.11
N GLU A 126 -33.55 25.22 -14.92
CA GLU A 126 -33.93 26.33 -14.03
C GLU A 126 -35.44 26.33 -13.68
N THR A 127 -36.10 25.17 -13.72
CA THR A 127 -37.50 25.02 -13.33
C THR A 127 -37.62 24.96 -11.80
N THR A 128 -38.64 25.61 -11.25
CA THR A 128 -38.95 25.55 -9.82
C THR A 128 -40.21 24.73 -9.58
N PHE A 129 -40.06 23.60 -8.88
CA PHE A 129 -41.16 22.78 -8.40
C PHE A 129 -41.37 23.03 -6.90
N SER A 130 -42.39 23.80 -6.55
CA SER A 130 -42.73 24.12 -5.16
C SER A 130 -43.60 23.06 -4.50
N GLY A 131 -44.38 22.32 -5.30
CA GLY A 131 -45.16 21.14 -4.90
C GLY A 131 -44.39 19.84 -5.13
N LYS A 132 -45.05 18.71 -4.88
CA LYS A 132 -44.49 17.38 -5.15
C LYS A 132 -44.31 17.17 -6.65
N THR A 133 -43.25 16.48 -7.02
CA THR A 133 -42.94 16.20 -8.43
C THR A 133 -42.79 14.71 -8.66
N VAL A 134 -43.54 14.17 -9.62
CA VAL A 134 -43.58 12.72 -9.87
C VAL A 134 -43.32 12.42 -11.34
N PHE A 135 -42.14 11.89 -11.63
CA PHE A 135 -41.70 11.30 -12.90
C PHE A 135 -41.60 9.77 -12.80
N SER A 136 -42.23 9.13 -11.80
CA SER A 136 -42.17 7.68 -11.64
C SER A 136 -42.67 6.95 -12.88
N ASP A 137 -42.00 5.86 -13.28
CA ASP A 137 -42.27 5.10 -14.51
C ASP A 137 -42.18 5.94 -15.81
N ALA A 138 -41.65 7.18 -15.80
CA ALA A 138 -41.54 7.98 -17.00
C ALA A 138 -40.44 7.43 -17.93
N THR A 139 -40.64 7.54 -19.24
CA THR A 139 -39.65 7.12 -20.24
C THR A 139 -39.17 8.32 -21.04
N PHE A 140 -37.87 8.60 -21.00
CA PHE A 140 -37.20 9.62 -21.80
C PHE A 140 -36.35 8.94 -22.86
N THR A 141 -36.79 8.98 -24.13
CA THR A 141 -35.98 8.49 -25.25
C THR A 141 -35.08 9.58 -25.83
N GLY A 142 -35.48 10.85 -25.70
CA GLY A 142 -34.62 12.01 -25.92
C GLY A 142 -33.76 12.32 -24.69
N ALA A 143 -32.92 13.36 -24.79
CA ALA A 143 -32.14 13.86 -23.67
C ALA A 143 -33.03 14.67 -22.70
N ALA A 144 -32.65 14.74 -21.42
CA ALA A 144 -33.41 15.43 -20.39
C ALA A 144 -32.54 16.39 -19.56
N TRP A 145 -32.93 17.66 -19.47
CA TRP A 145 -32.16 18.69 -18.76
C TRP A 145 -32.91 19.26 -17.57
N PHE A 146 -32.51 18.87 -16.36
CA PHE A 146 -32.99 19.38 -15.07
C PHE A 146 -31.94 20.26 -14.37
N SER A 147 -30.95 20.78 -15.11
CA SER A 147 -29.86 21.57 -14.53
C SER A 147 -30.39 22.82 -13.82
N ARG A 148 -29.85 23.10 -12.64
CA ARG A 148 -30.19 24.27 -11.80
C ARG A 148 -31.66 24.35 -11.39
N SER A 149 -32.37 23.22 -11.41
CA SER A 149 -33.78 23.16 -11.01
C SER A 149 -33.91 22.97 -9.50
N THR A 150 -35.02 23.45 -8.94
CA THR A 150 -35.30 23.35 -7.51
C THR A 150 -36.52 22.47 -7.28
N PHE A 151 -36.37 21.43 -6.47
CA PHE A 151 -37.44 20.56 -5.99
C PHE A 151 -37.65 20.83 -4.50
N ALA A 152 -38.64 21.67 -4.19
CA ALA A 152 -38.90 22.15 -2.83
C ALA A 152 -39.64 21.13 -1.95
N ARG A 153 -40.15 20.06 -2.57
CA ARG A 153 -40.83 18.93 -1.93
C ARG A 153 -40.28 17.65 -2.53
N GLU A 154 -40.85 16.54 -2.07
CA GLU A 154 -40.55 15.19 -2.56
C GLU A 154 -40.55 15.13 -4.10
N ALA A 155 -39.43 14.64 -4.65
CA ALA A 155 -39.24 14.44 -6.07
C ALA A 155 -38.96 12.96 -6.36
N SER A 156 -39.84 12.33 -7.14
CA SER A 156 -39.73 10.90 -7.45
C SER A 156 -39.52 10.69 -8.94
N PHE A 157 -38.40 10.05 -9.28
CA PHE A 157 -38.01 9.53 -10.59
C PHE A 157 -37.95 8.00 -10.58
N SER A 158 -38.45 7.35 -9.53
CA SER A 158 -38.35 5.90 -9.37
C SER A 158 -38.92 5.13 -10.57
N GLU A 159 -38.27 4.03 -10.94
CA GLU A 159 -38.66 3.17 -12.07
C GLU A 159 -38.66 3.90 -13.45
N SER A 160 -38.11 5.11 -13.53
CA SER A 160 -37.98 5.81 -14.81
C SER A 160 -36.82 5.27 -15.66
N THR A 161 -36.89 5.52 -16.96
CA THR A 161 -35.83 5.14 -17.91
C THR A 161 -35.38 6.35 -18.71
N PHE A 162 -34.08 6.63 -18.68
CA PHE A 162 -33.41 7.65 -19.50
C PHE A 162 -32.53 6.97 -20.54
N ALA A 163 -32.97 6.97 -21.81
CA ALA A 163 -32.25 6.29 -22.89
C ALA A 163 -31.00 7.05 -23.35
N ARG A 164 -30.94 8.36 -23.09
CA ARG A 164 -29.87 9.29 -23.49
C ARG A 164 -29.37 10.08 -22.28
N GLU A 165 -28.55 11.09 -22.54
CA GLU A 165 -27.96 11.96 -21.53
C GLU A 165 -29.05 12.64 -20.67
N VAL A 166 -28.81 12.68 -19.36
CA VAL A 166 -29.62 13.44 -18.42
C VAL A 166 -28.76 14.22 -17.45
N THR A 167 -29.13 15.47 -17.19
CA THR A 167 -28.38 16.31 -16.24
C THR A 167 -29.28 16.92 -15.18
N PHE A 168 -28.90 16.71 -13.93
CA PHE A 168 -29.41 17.36 -12.73
C PHE A 168 -28.36 18.32 -12.15
N ALA A 169 -27.37 18.75 -12.95
CA ALA A 169 -26.24 19.54 -12.47
C ALA A 169 -26.69 20.86 -11.82
N GLY A 170 -26.19 21.15 -10.62
CA GLY A 170 -26.52 22.32 -9.82
C GLY A 170 -27.96 22.36 -9.32
N SER A 171 -28.71 21.26 -9.40
CA SER A 171 -30.08 21.19 -8.87
C SER A 171 -30.11 21.05 -7.35
N ALA A 172 -31.22 21.47 -6.74
CA ALA A 172 -31.45 21.39 -5.31
C ALA A 172 -32.69 20.56 -4.99
N PHE A 173 -32.50 19.48 -4.22
CA PHE A 173 -33.56 18.66 -3.65
C PHE A 173 -33.65 18.97 -2.15
N THR A 174 -34.72 19.66 -1.73
CA THR A 174 -34.84 20.12 -0.34
C THR A 174 -35.51 19.10 0.58
N GLU A 175 -36.29 18.18 0.00
CA GLU A 175 -36.87 17.01 0.66
C GLU A 175 -36.35 15.73 -0.02
N ASP A 176 -36.96 14.57 0.27
CA ASP A 176 -36.54 13.29 -0.30
C ASP A 176 -36.49 13.30 -1.83
N ALA A 177 -35.38 12.81 -2.37
CA ALA A 177 -35.20 12.59 -3.81
C ALA A 177 -35.10 11.09 -4.08
N ARG A 178 -36.01 10.54 -4.90
CA ARG A 178 -36.08 9.10 -5.17
C ARG A 178 -35.78 8.80 -6.62
N PHE A 179 -34.76 7.98 -6.83
CA PHE A 179 -34.29 7.43 -8.10
C PHE A 179 -34.22 5.90 -8.04
N ASN A 180 -34.98 5.27 -7.14
CA ASN A 180 -34.99 3.82 -6.97
C ASN A 180 -35.36 3.11 -8.27
N GLN A 181 -34.63 2.05 -8.61
CA GLN A 181 -34.88 1.26 -9.82
C GLN A 181 -34.88 2.08 -11.12
N THR A 182 -34.24 3.26 -11.12
CA THR A 182 -34.10 4.09 -12.32
C THR A 182 -33.02 3.51 -13.22
N THR A 183 -33.26 3.52 -14.53
CA THR A 183 -32.27 3.11 -15.52
C THR A 183 -31.75 4.33 -16.27
N PHE A 184 -30.45 4.61 -16.12
CA PHE A 184 -29.70 5.62 -16.87
C PHE A 184 -28.88 4.91 -17.95
N ALA A 185 -29.45 4.83 -19.17
CA ALA A 185 -28.79 4.18 -20.30
C ALA A 185 -27.65 5.06 -20.88
N GLY A 186 -27.85 6.37 -20.87
CA GLY A 186 -26.86 7.37 -21.25
C GLY A 186 -26.05 7.89 -20.06
N GLU A 187 -25.24 8.93 -20.31
CA GLU A 187 -24.50 9.65 -19.28
C GLU A 187 -25.44 10.42 -18.36
N VAL A 188 -25.11 10.47 -17.06
CA VAL A 188 -25.86 11.26 -16.09
C VAL A 188 -24.95 12.13 -15.24
N SER A 189 -25.34 13.39 -15.06
CA SER A 189 -24.61 14.33 -14.20
C SER A 189 -25.51 14.88 -13.09
N PHE A 190 -25.11 14.64 -11.85
CA PHE A 190 -25.59 15.26 -10.61
C PHE A 190 -24.54 16.24 -10.05
N ASP A 191 -23.65 16.75 -10.89
CA ASP A 191 -22.55 17.62 -10.46
C ASP A 191 -23.07 18.86 -9.75
N GLU A 192 -22.45 19.24 -8.64
CA GLU A 192 -22.83 20.41 -7.83
C GLU A 192 -24.28 20.39 -7.31
N SER A 193 -24.98 19.24 -7.38
CA SER A 193 -26.32 19.10 -6.84
C SER A 193 -26.29 19.01 -5.31
N THR A 194 -27.39 19.41 -4.66
CA THR A 194 -27.56 19.33 -3.21
C THR A 194 -28.78 18.51 -2.84
N PHE A 195 -28.57 17.48 -2.02
CA PHE A 195 -29.61 16.66 -1.41
C PHE A 195 -29.70 16.99 0.09
N SER A 196 -30.78 17.68 0.46
CA SER A 196 -30.97 18.21 1.83
C SER A 196 -31.54 17.18 2.81
N LYS A 197 -32.14 16.12 2.27
CA LYS A 197 -32.70 14.97 2.99
C LYS A 197 -32.16 13.68 2.36
N GLU A 198 -32.95 12.62 2.39
CA GLU A 198 -32.56 11.32 1.88
C GLU A 198 -32.55 11.32 0.35
N ALA A 199 -31.47 10.76 -0.23
CA ALA A 199 -31.35 10.55 -1.66
C ALA A 199 -31.29 9.04 -1.93
N TRP A 200 -32.33 8.52 -2.56
CA TRP A 200 -32.51 7.08 -2.75
C TRP A 200 -32.18 6.69 -4.19
N PHE A 201 -31.13 5.89 -4.39
CA PHE A 201 -30.70 5.33 -5.68
C PHE A 201 -30.70 3.79 -5.65
N ASP A 202 -31.47 3.19 -4.73
CA ASP A 202 -31.46 1.75 -4.53
C ASP A 202 -31.91 1.02 -5.80
N ALA A 203 -31.17 -0.02 -6.17
CA ALA A 203 -31.37 -0.81 -7.39
C ALA A 203 -31.36 0.01 -8.69
N ALA A 204 -30.88 1.26 -8.68
CA ALA A 204 -30.65 2.04 -9.90
C ALA A 204 -29.54 1.43 -10.75
N THR A 205 -29.63 1.58 -12.06
CA THR A 205 -28.65 1.06 -13.03
C THR A 205 -28.12 2.19 -13.89
N PHE A 206 -26.79 2.39 -13.87
CA PHE A 206 -26.05 3.38 -14.63
C PHE A 206 -25.18 2.66 -15.66
N THR A 207 -25.61 2.61 -16.92
CA THR A 207 -24.81 2.00 -17.99
C THR A 207 -23.79 2.97 -18.56
N GLY A 208 -24.15 4.25 -18.68
CA GLY A 208 -23.23 5.34 -19.01
C GLY A 208 -22.44 5.83 -17.81
N GLU A 209 -21.63 6.86 -18.02
CA GLU A 209 -20.91 7.56 -16.96
C GLU A 209 -21.89 8.25 -15.99
N ALA A 210 -21.63 8.14 -14.69
CA ALA A 210 -22.44 8.76 -13.64
C ALA A 210 -21.57 9.69 -12.80
N SER A 211 -21.76 10.99 -12.97
CA SER A 211 -20.99 12.02 -12.28
C SER A 211 -21.79 12.67 -11.15
N PHE A 212 -21.19 12.76 -9.98
CA PHE A 212 -21.68 13.38 -8.75
C PHE A 212 -20.62 14.35 -8.19
N ASN A 213 -19.79 14.91 -9.06
CA ASN A 213 -18.67 15.73 -8.65
C ASN A 213 -19.16 16.96 -7.90
N ARG A 214 -18.52 17.24 -6.75
CA ARG A 214 -18.87 18.38 -5.88
C ARG A 214 -20.34 18.42 -5.43
N SER A 215 -21.05 17.30 -5.53
CA SER A 215 -22.38 17.16 -4.96
C SER A 215 -22.34 17.12 -3.43
N THR A 216 -23.43 17.51 -2.79
CA THR A 216 -23.56 17.51 -1.33
C THR A 216 -24.77 16.70 -0.90
N PHE A 217 -24.52 15.60 -0.20
CA PHE A 217 -25.54 14.78 0.47
C PHE A 217 -25.51 15.10 1.96
N THR A 218 -26.45 15.91 2.43
CA THR A 218 -26.52 16.25 3.86
C THR A 218 -27.26 15.18 4.67
N GLY A 219 -28.28 14.57 4.07
CA GLY A 219 -28.93 13.36 4.59
C GLY A 219 -28.22 12.08 4.15
N GLU A 220 -28.94 10.97 4.21
CA GLU A 220 -28.43 9.66 3.81
C GLU A 220 -28.52 9.49 2.30
N ALA A 221 -27.43 9.01 1.69
CA ALA A 221 -27.38 8.61 0.29
C ALA A 221 -27.41 7.09 0.20
N PHE A 222 -28.54 6.55 -0.27
CA PHE A 222 -28.75 5.11 -0.42
C PHE A 222 -28.42 4.69 -1.84
N PHE A 223 -27.42 3.82 -1.97
CA PHE A 223 -27.00 3.18 -3.22
C PHE A 223 -27.02 1.65 -3.07
N GLY A 224 -28.02 1.11 -2.34
CA GLY A 224 -28.14 -0.33 -2.11
C GLY A 224 -28.55 -1.08 -3.39
N ASP A 225 -27.89 -2.20 -3.71
CA ASP A 225 -28.08 -2.95 -4.98
C ASP A 225 -27.92 -2.08 -6.25
N THR A 226 -27.29 -0.91 -6.15
CA THR A 226 -27.04 -0.03 -7.30
C THR A 226 -25.95 -0.63 -8.19
N ARG A 227 -26.10 -0.44 -9.51
CA ARG A 227 -25.17 -0.92 -10.54
C ARG A 227 -24.57 0.25 -11.29
N PHE A 228 -23.28 0.47 -11.12
CA PHE A 228 -22.50 1.38 -11.96
C PHE A 228 -21.67 0.55 -12.94
N ILE A 229 -22.22 0.34 -14.14
CA ILE A 229 -21.51 -0.36 -15.22
C ILE A 229 -20.49 0.59 -15.86
N GLY A 230 -20.90 1.86 -16.07
CA GLY A 230 -20.01 2.94 -16.42
C GLY A 230 -19.12 3.41 -15.26
N GLU A 231 -18.37 4.49 -15.48
CA GLU A 231 -17.53 5.10 -14.43
C GLU A 231 -18.39 5.96 -13.49
N ALA A 232 -18.11 5.90 -12.19
CA ALA A 232 -18.78 6.65 -11.14
C ALA A 232 -17.81 7.69 -10.54
N TRP A 233 -18.13 8.97 -10.68
CA TRP A 233 -17.29 10.06 -10.24
C TRP A 233 -17.91 10.81 -9.06
N PHE A 234 -17.21 10.86 -7.94
CA PHE A 234 -17.61 11.54 -6.71
C PHE A 234 -16.54 12.54 -6.28
N ALA A 235 -15.82 13.14 -7.24
CA ALA A 235 -14.69 14.00 -6.94
C ALA A 235 -15.15 15.26 -6.20
N GLY A 236 -14.63 15.50 -5.01
CA GLY A 236 -15.02 16.61 -4.15
C GLY A 236 -16.45 16.51 -3.58
N ALA A 237 -17.12 15.37 -3.74
CA ALA A 237 -18.44 15.16 -3.16
C ALA A 237 -18.37 15.13 -1.63
N THR A 238 -19.45 15.57 -0.97
CA THR A 238 -19.59 15.52 0.49
C THR A 238 -20.74 14.62 0.87
N PHE A 239 -20.48 13.64 1.73
CA PHE A 239 -21.48 12.70 2.23
C PHE A 239 -21.68 12.88 3.73
N GLY A 240 -22.94 13.04 4.15
CA GLY A 240 -23.40 12.78 5.50
C GLY A 240 -23.26 11.30 5.77
N ASN A 241 -24.23 10.49 5.33
CA ASN A 241 -24.16 9.03 5.39
C ASN A 241 -24.16 8.44 3.98
N LEU A 242 -23.38 7.39 3.75
CA LEU A 242 -23.33 6.69 2.46
C LEU A 242 -23.56 5.19 2.67
N LEU A 243 -24.66 4.67 2.12
CA LEU A 243 -24.97 3.25 2.15
C LEU A 243 -24.75 2.65 0.76
N LEU A 244 -23.82 1.72 0.63
CA LEU A 244 -23.47 1.05 -0.63
C LEU A 244 -23.82 -0.44 -0.62
N ALA A 245 -24.70 -0.89 0.29
CA ALA A 245 -24.96 -2.31 0.53
C ALA A 245 -25.30 -3.08 -0.76
N GLU A 246 -24.56 -4.14 -1.06
CA GLU A 246 -24.77 -5.00 -2.23
C GLU A 246 -24.59 -4.28 -3.59
N SER A 247 -23.93 -3.11 -3.61
CA SER A 247 -23.68 -2.39 -4.86
C SER A 247 -22.50 -2.97 -5.66
N LEU A 248 -22.60 -2.83 -6.98
CA LEU A 248 -21.58 -3.23 -7.95
C LEU A 248 -21.12 -2.02 -8.74
N LEU A 249 -19.83 -1.71 -8.66
CA LEU A 249 -19.23 -0.57 -9.36
C LEU A 249 -18.14 -1.03 -10.34
N GLY A 250 -18.11 -0.44 -11.53
CA GLY A 250 -16.98 -0.55 -12.44
C GLY A 250 -15.79 0.20 -11.85
N ARG A 251 -15.63 1.46 -12.22
CA ARG A 251 -14.63 2.36 -11.63
C ARG A 251 -15.34 3.38 -10.75
N ALA A 252 -14.85 3.57 -9.53
CA ALA A 252 -15.34 4.60 -8.62
C ALA A 252 -14.20 5.53 -8.18
N SER A 253 -14.37 6.84 -8.36
CA SER A 253 -13.41 7.85 -7.89
C SER A 253 -14.04 8.75 -6.85
N PHE A 254 -13.46 8.77 -5.65
CA PHE A 254 -13.80 9.63 -4.52
C PHE A 254 -12.68 10.66 -4.27
N LEU A 255 -12.01 11.10 -5.34
CA LEU A 255 -10.92 12.07 -5.27
C LEU A 255 -11.36 13.31 -4.49
N ARG A 256 -10.69 13.62 -3.37
CA ARG A 256 -11.00 14.78 -2.50
C ARG A 256 -12.42 14.78 -1.90
N ALA A 257 -13.09 13.63 -1.88
CA ALA A 257 -14.39 13.50 -1.24
C ALA A 257 -14.27 13.64 0.28
N THR A 258 -15.33 14.13 0.91
CA THR A 258 -15.42 14.28 2.37
C THR A 258 -16.56 13.44 2.93
N PHE A 259 -16.25 12.57 3.88
CA PHE A 259 -17.21 11.70 4.57
C PHE A 259 -17.40 12.21 6.00
N ASN A 260 -18.56 12.82 6.26
CA ASN A 260 -18.98 13.41 7.53
C ASN A 260 -19.80 12.44 8.39
N GLY A 261 -19.95 11.19 7.96
CA GLY A 261 -20.69 10.15 8.65
C GLY A 261 -20.31 8.78 8.09
N PRO A 262 -20.95 7.69 8.55
CA PRO A 262 -20.57 6.34 8.19
C PRO A 262 -20.74 6.07 6.69
N VAL A 263 -19.75 5.35 6.15
CA VAL A 263 -19.92 4.51 4.97
C VAL A 263 -20.25 3.12 5.49
N ASP A 264 -21.38 2.54 5.06
CA ASP A 264 -21.83 1.21 5.45
C ASP A 264 -22.27 0.39 4.22
N GLY A 265 -22.44 -0.91 4.44
CA GLY A 265 -22.73 -1.89 3.40
C GLY A 265 -21.47 -2.55 2.85
N ALA A 266 -21.61 -3.82 2.46
CA ALA A 266 -20.59 -4.54 1.72
C ALA A 266 -20.83 -4.37 0.23
N TRP A 267 -19.79 -4.03 -0.52
CA TRP A 267 -19.89 -3.74 -1.96
C TRP A 267 -18.65 -4.19 -2.71
N ALA A 268 -18.76 -4.25 -4.03
CA ALA A 268 -17.67 -4.66 -4.88
C ALA A 268 -17.40 -3.68 -6.01
N ALA A 269 -16.12 -3.52 -6.35
CA ALA A 269 -15.72 -2.64 -7.44
C ALA A 269 -14.49 -3.15 -8.19
N ARG A 270 -14.34 -2.77 -9.46
CA ARG A 270 -13.13 -3.09 -10.23
C ARG A 270 -11.95 -2.21 -9.83
N THR A 271 -12.17 -0.91 -9.60
CA THR A 271 -11.16 0.02 -9.09
C THR A 271 -11.80 1.08 -8.21
N VAL A 272 -11.18 1.41 -7.09
CA VAL A 272 -11.64 2.48 -6.20
C VAL A 272 -10.50 3.41 -5.85
N ASP A 273 -10.70 4.71 -6.10
CA ASP A 273 -9.73 5.75 -5.78
C ASP A 273 -10.27 6.69 -4.71
N PHE A 274 -9.62 6.74 -3.54
CA PHE A 274 -9.89 7.67 -2.45
C PHE A 274 -8.79 8.74 -2.31
N ASP A 275 -8.04 9.05 -3.38
CA ASP A 275 -6.94 10.02 -3.29
C ASP A 275 -7.41 11.35 -2.67
N GLN A 276 -6.68 11.83 -1.66
CA GLN A 276 -7.02 13.03 -0.89
C GLN A 276 -8.41 13.04 -0.21
N ALA A 277 -9.11 11.90 -0.13
CA ALA A 277 -10.39 11.82 0.55
C ALA A 277 -10.21 11.97 2.08
N ARG A 278 -11.26 12.43 2.76
CA ARG A 278 -11.23 12.70 4.20
C ARG A 278 -12.39 11.99 4.89
N PHE A 279 -12.07 11.15 5.87
CA PHE A 279 -13.03 10.50 6.74
C PHE A 279 -12.99 11.18 8.12
N LEU A 280 -14.03 11.93 8.44
CA LEU A 280 -14.11 12.74 9.65
C LEU A 280 -14.80 12.01 10.81
N GLU A 281 -15.76 11.13 10.50
CA GLU A 281 -16.50 10.30 11.46
C GLU A 281 -16.14 8.81 11.34
N PRO A 282 -16.43 7.96 12.34
CA PRO A 282 -16.09 6.55 12.30
C PRO A 282 -16.64 5.84 11.06
N VAL A 283 -15.78 5.06 10.39
CA VAL A 283 -16.11 4.45 9.09
C VAL A 283 -15.92 2.94 9.12
N THR A 284 -16.83 2.19 8.48
CA THR A 284 -16.70 0.76 8.23
C THR A 284 -16.78 0.47 6.74
N VAL A 285 -15.64 0.39 6.07
CA VAL A 285 -15.60 0.09 4.63
C VAL A 285 -15.47 -1.42 4.45
N ARG A 286 -16.50 -2.05 3.91
CA ARG A 286 -16.48 -3.45 3.46
C ARG A 286 -16.41 -3.47 1.93
N LEU A 287 -15.20 -3.56 1.38
CA LEU A 287 -14.96 -3.51 -0.06
C LEU A 287 -14.20 -4.73 -0.63
N LEU A 288 -14.82 -5.39 -1.61
CA LEU A 288 -14.16 -6.34 -2.50
C LEU A 288 -13.65 -5.59 -3.75
N CYS A 289 -12.33 -5.37 -3.86
CA CYS A 289 -11.77 -4.64 -4.98
C CYS A 289 -10.29 -4.95 -5.20
N PRO A 290 -9.85 -5.27 -6.44
CA PRO A 290 -8.46 -5.60 -6.72
C PRO A 290 -7.50 -4.40 -6.65
N ASP A 291 -7.96 -3.17 -6.89
CA ASP A 291 -7.14 -1.95 -6.84
C ASP A 291 -7.85 -0.85 -6.06
N VAL A 292 -7.49 -0.71 -4.78
CA VAL A 292 -7.93 0.36 -3.88
C VAL A 292 -6.78 1.32 -3.63
N ARG A 293 -6.99 2.61 -3.90
CA ARG A 293 -5.99 3.66 -3.66
C ARG A 293 -6.45 4.56 -2.53
N LEU A 294 -5.64 4.67 -1.49
CA LEU A 294 -5.79 5.58 -0.36
C LEU A 294 -4.69 6.65 -0.36
N THR A 295 -4.25 7.08 -1.56
CA THR A 295 -3.14 8.02 -1.69
C THR A 295 -3.49 9.34 -1.00
N ARG A 296 -2.66 9.82 -0.06
CA ARG A 296 -2.91 11.07 0.68
C ARG A 296 -4.29 11.13 1.36
N THR A 297 -4.96 10.00 1.58
CA THR A 297 -6.25 9.92 2.27
C THR A 297 -6.06 10.19 3.76
N GLU A 298 -7.01 10.87 4.38
CA GLU A 298 -6.98 11.19 5.80
C GLU A 298 -8.12 10.48 6.54
N LEU A 299 -7.77 9.57 7.45
CA LEU A 299 -8.71 8.96 8.39
C LEU A 299 -8.49 9.59 9.77
N ARG A 300 -9.40 10.50 10.16
CA ARG A 300 -9.29 11.24 11.44
C ARG A 300 -9.93 10.51 12.61
N SER A 301 -10.88 9.63 12.34
CA SER A 301 -11.69 8.88 13.29
C SER A 301 -11.32 7.40 13.31
N ARG A 302 -11.97 6.63 14.20
CA ARG A 302 -11.80 5.17 14.23
C ARG A 302 -12.32 4.55 12.93
N GLY A 303 -11.49 3.76 12.26
CA GLY A 303 -11.82 3.12 10.98
C GLY A 303 -11.73 1.60 11.05
N THR A 304 -12.67 0.91 10.41
CA THR A 304 -12.55 -0.52 10.11
C THR A 304 -12.59 -0.69 8.60
N LEU A 305 -11.48 -1.12 8.02
CA LEU A 305 -11.34 -1.41 6.60
C LEU A 305 -11.30 -2.93 6.45
N GLN A 306 -12.42 -3.50 6.04
CA GLN A 306 -12.55 -4.91 5.70
C GLN A 306 -12.46 -5.02 4.19
N LEU A 307 -11.25 -5.28 3.72
CA LEU A 307 -10.96 -5.31 2.30
C LEU A 307 -10.74 -6.73 1.82
N ARG A 308 -10.90 -6.94 0.52
CA ARG A 308 -10.35 -8.10 -0.17
C ARG A 308 -9.88 -7.72 -1.56
N GLY A 309 -8.56 -7.77 -1.75
CA GLY A 309 -7.86 -7.38 -2.97
C GLY A 309 -6.63 -6.53 -2.67
N GLY A 310 -6.30 -5.56 -3.53
CA GLY A 310 -5.07 -4.76 -3.43
C GLY A 310 -5.31 -3.37 -2.84
N LEU A 311 -4.40 -2.93 -1.97
CA LEU A 311 -4.43 -1.62 -1.33
C LEU A 311 -3.09 -0.86 -1.50
N ASP A 312 -3.16 0.36 -2.02
CA ASP A 312 -2.06 1.34 -1.98
C ASP A 312 -2.41 2.46 -1.00
N GLY A 313 -1.68 2.55 0.12
CA GLY A 313 -1.84 3.57 1.16
C GLY A 313 -0.76 4.64 1.16
N THR A 314 -0.16 4.96 0.01
CA THR A 314 0.92 5.94 -0.08
C THR A 314 0.52 7.32 0.47
N ALA A 315 1.28 7.85 1.42
CA ALA A 315 1.03 9.12 2.11
C ALA A 315 -0.33 9.21 2.85
N ALA A 316 -1.00 8.09 3.09
CA ALA A 316 -2.22 8.05 3.89
C ALA A 316 -1.93 8.45 5.35
N THR A 317 -2.88 9.12 6.00
CA THR A 317 -2.76 9.55 7.39
C THR A 317 -3.83 8.89 8.24
N PHE A 318 -3.42 7.99 9.14
CA PHE A 318 -4.27 7.35 10.13
C PHE A 318 -4.06 8.05 11.48
N SER A 319 -4.95 8.96 11.85
CA SER A 319 -4.82 9.79 13.07
C SER A 319 -5.52 9.18 14.29
N SER A 320 -6.22 8.07 14.09
CA SER A 320 -7.02 7.35 15.07
C SER A 320 -6.90 5.85 14.78
N ARG A 321 -7.31 5.00 15.73
CA ARG A 321 -7.22 3.55 15.56
C ARG A 321 -7.95 3.09 14.29
N THR A 322 -7.20 2.56 13.33
CA THR A 322 -7.73 1.98 12.10
C THR A 322 -7.33 0.53 12.00
N THR A 323 -8.29 -0.37 11.86
CA THR A 323 -8.03 -1.79 11.63
C THR A 323 -8.23 -2.09 10.15
N LEU A 324 -7.19 -2.59 9.49
CA LEU A 324 -7.26 -3.17 8.16
C LEU A 324 -7.21 -4.69 8.30
N ALA A 325 -8.26 -5.36 7.87
CA ALA A 325 -8.39 -6.80 8.01
C ALA A 325 -8.96 -7.45 6.74
N ASP A 326 -8.51 -8.68 6.49
CA ASP A 326 -9.21 -9.60 5.60
C ASP A 326 -10.13 -10.49 6.45
N PRO A 327 -11.46 -10.37 6.33
CA PRO A 327 -12.40 -11.16 7.12
C PRO A 327 -12.55 -12.62 6.62
N GLY A 328 -11.95 -12.99 5.49
CA GLY A 328 -11.99 -14.34 4.94
C GLY A 328 -13.22 -14.64 4.06
N VAL A 329 -13.16 -15.74 3.31
CA VAL A 329 -14.15 -16.10 2.29
C VAL A 329 -15.55 -16.29 2.87
N GLU A 330 -15.69 -17.06 3.94
CA GLU A 330 -17.01 -17.39 4.53
C GLU A 330 -17.77 -16.14 4.96
N GLN A 331 -17.08 -15.15 5.51
CA GLN A 331 -17.70 -13.90 5.94
C GLN A 331 -18.13 -13.04 4.73
N TRP A 332 -17.32 -13.03 3.66
CA TRP A 332 -17.65 -12.34 2.42
C TRP A 332 -18.83 -12.97 1.69
N GLU A 333 -18.94 -14.30 1.67
CA GLU A 333 -20.10 -15.03 1.11
C GLU A 333 -21.40 -14.74 1.90
N ASN A 334 -21.29 -14.44 3.19
CA ASN A 334 -22.44 -14.04 4.01
C ASN A 334 -22.88 -12.58 3.76
N TRP A 335 -21.96 -11.68 3.44
CA TRP A 335 -22.27 -10.26 3.21
C TRP A 335 -22.64 -9.93 1.77
N LEU A 336 -22.02 -10.58 0.80
CA LEU A 336 -22.35 -10.45 -0.62
C LEU A 336 -23.13 -11.70 -1.01
N PRO A 337 -24.48 -11.66 -1.02
CA PRO A 337 -25.27 -12.85 -1.34
C PRO A 337 -24.87 -13.40 -2.71
N ALA A 338 -24.82 -14.73 -2.85
CA ALA A 338 -24.45 -15.40 -4.10
C ALA A 338 -25.24 -14.89 -5.32
N LYS A 339 -26.48 -14.40 -5.10
CA LYS A 339 -27.30 -13.72 -6.12
C LYS A 339 -26.56 -12.58 -6.83
N LEU A 340 -25.70 -11.82 -6.14
CA LEU A 340 -24.95 -10.71 -6.75
C LEU A 340 -24.00 -11.18 -7.87
N LEU A 341 -23.51 -12.42 -7.74
CA LEU A 341 -22.48 -13.04 -8.56
C LEU A 341 -23.00 -14.28 -9.31
N ASP A 342 -24.32 -14.49 -9.31
CA ASP A 342 -24.96 -15.66 -9.90
C ASP A 342 -25.04 -15.50 -11.42
N GLU A 343 -24.29 -16.32 -12.16
CA GLU A 343 -24.17 -16.23 -13.63
C GLU A 343 -25.49 -16.55 -14.35
N GLU A 344 -26.40 -17.31 -13.71
CA GLU A 344 -27.65 -17.78 -14.34
C GLU A 344 -28.86 -16.84 -14.11
N ALA A 345 -28.81 -15.96 -13.11
CA ALA A 345 -29.94 -15.11 -12.72
C ALA A 345 -30.01 -13.76 -13.46
N VAL A 346 -29.04 -13.48 -14.34
CA VAL A 346 -28.74 -12.13 -14.83
C VAL A 346 -29.07 -11.98 -16.31
N GLN A 347 -30.07 -11.17 -16.63
CA GLN A 347 -30.37 -10.73 -18.00
C GLN A 347 -29.41 -9.63 -18.51
N ASP A 348 -28.57 -9.09 -17.64
CA ASP A 348 -27.68 -7.95 -17.89
C ASP A 348 -26.22 -8.42 -18.11
N GLU A 349 -25.76 -8.40 -19.36
CA GLU A 349 -24.41 -8.83 -19.76
C GLU A 349 -23.29 -8.15 -18.95
N ALA A 350 -23.47 -6.89 -18.55
CA ALA A 350 -22.44 -6.12 -17.87
C ALA A 350 -22.23 -6.56 -16.42
N ARG A 351 -23.31 -6.93 -15.71
CA ARG A 351 -23.22 -7.53 -14.37
C ARG A 351 -22.50 -8.87 -14.41
N THR A 352 -22.78 -9.67 -15.43
CA THR A 352 -22.11 -10.96 -15.64
C THR A 352 -20.62 -10.77 -15.87
N GLU A 353 -20.21 -9.73 -16.61
CA GLU A 353 -18.79 -9.45 -16.86
C GLU A 353 -18.06 -8.93 -15.61
N LEU A 354 -18.67 -8.01 -14.85
CA LEU A 354 -18.11 -7.56 -13.57
C LEU A 354 -18.02 -8.71 -12.56
N ALA A 355 -19.05 -9.55 -12.48
CA ALA A 355 -19.06 -10.73 -11.64
C ALA A 355 -17.92 -11.69 -12.04
N LYS A 356 -17.73 -11.98 -13.32
CA LYS A 356 -16.62 -12.83 -13.82
C LYS A 356 -15.24 -12.31 -13.45
N GLN A 357 -15.04 -10.99 -13.41
CA GLN A 357 -13.77 -10.38 -13.02
C GLN A 357 -13.53 -10.41 -11.50
N LEU A 358 -14.59 -10.30 -10.70
CA LEU A 358 -14.53 -10.24 -9.24
C LEU A 358 -14.59 -11.62 -8.57
N LEU A 359 -15.24 -12.60 -9.20
CA LEU A 359 -15.40 -13.95 -8.67
C LEU A 359 -14.07 -14.67 -8.38
N PRO A 360 -13.01 -14.53 -9.22
CA PRO A 360 -11.69 -15.07 -8.89
C PRO A 360 -11.11 -14.47 -7.61
N LEU A 361 -11.35 -13.19 -7.31
CA LEU A 361 -10.84 -12.55 -6.10
C LEU A 361 -11.50 -13.14 -4.85
N LEU A 362 -12.82 -13.37 -4.90
CA LEU A 362 -13.57 -14.02 -3.82
C LEU A 362 -13.17 -15.47 -3.59
N LYS A 363 -12.91 -16.22 -4.67
CA LYS A 363 -12.55 -17.64 -4.60
C LYS A 363 -11.06 -17.88 -4.40
N SER A 364 -10.22 -16.86 -4.57
CA SER A 364 -8.78 -17.01 -4.42
C SER A 364 -8.41 -17.34 -2.98
N GLU A 365 -7.44 -18.24 -2.78
CA GLU A 365 -6.79 -18.45 -1.47
C GLU A 365 -5.94 -17.23 -1.04
N PHE A 366 -5.83 -16.21 -1.88
CA PHE A 366 -5.00 -15.03 -1.61
C PHE A 366 -5.73 -14.00 -0.75
N HIS A 367 -4.99 -13.51 0.24
CA HIS A 367 -5.39 -12.50 1.20
C HIS A 367 -5.32 -11.10 0.61
N THR A 368 -5.98 -10.15 1.26
CA THR A 368 -5.79 -8.71 1.04
C THR A 368 -4.30 -8.36 0.98
N THR A 369 -3.85 -7.73 -0.10
CA THR A 369 -2.45 -7.33 -0.30
C THR A 369 -2.31 -5.83 -0.11
N VAL A 370 -1.25 -5.40 0.59
CA VAL A 370 -0.87 -3.98 0.66
C VAL A 370 0.40 -3.78 -0.14
N SER A 371 0.33 -2.91 -1.15
CA SER A 371 1.43 -2.62 -2.07
C SER A 371 2.37 -1.55 -1.53
N SER A 372 1.84 -0.54 -0.84
CA SER A 372 2.62 0.60 -0.34
C SER A 372 1.97 1.27 0.86
N LEU A 373 2.81 1.68 1.81
CA LEU A 373 2.54 2.58 2.93
C LEU A 373 3.63 3.67 2.97
N GLN A 374 4.27 3.96 1.84
CA GLN A 374 5.34 4.96 1.77
C GLN A 374 4.84 6.33 2.21
N ARG A 375 5.60 7.04 3.04
CA ARG A 375 5.24 8.36 3.60
C ARG A 375 3.93 8.40 4.40
N ALA A 376 3.33 7.24 4.70
CA ALA A 376 2.08 7.18 5.45
C ALA A 376 2.33 7.39 6.96
N THR A 377 1.34 7.94 7.67
CA THR A 377 1.33 8.01 9.14
C THR A 377 0.52 6.84 9.68
N VAL A 378 1.21 5.83 10.23
CA VAL A 378 0.64 4.49 10.54
C VAL A 378 0.66 4.15 12.03
N ALA A 379 0.85 5.15 12.90
CA ALA A 379 0.99 4.93 14.35
C ALA A 379 -0.20 4.19 14.98
N ASP A 380 -1.40 4.45 14.49
CA ASP A 380 -2.65 3.87 14.98
C ASP A 380 -3.25 2.83 14.02
N LEU A 381 -2.45 2.33 13.06
CA LEU A 381 -2.85 1.30 12.10
C LEU A 381 -2.60 -0.10 12.67
N GLU A 382 -3.64 -0.95 12.62
CA GLU A 382 -3.60 -2.36 12.99
C GLU A 382 -3.89 -3.22 11.76
N LEU A 383 -2.96 -4.10 11.41
CA LEU A 383 -3.08 -5.01 10.28
C LEU A 383 -3.35 -6.44 10.76
N SER A 384 -4.36 -7.08 10.17
CA SER A 384 -4.78 -8.44 10.52
C SER A 384 -5.05 -9.30 9.29
N ALA A 385 -4.36 -10.43 9.14
CA ALA A 385 -4.53 -11.37 8.00
C ALA A 385 -4.31 -10.71 6.62
N VAL A 386 -3.33 -9.80 6.53
CA VAL A 386 -2.97 -9.05 5.32
C VAL A 386 -1.61 -9.50 4.77
N ASP A 387 -1.48 -9.60 3.46
CA ASP A 387 -0.21 -9.85 2.77
C ASP A 387 0.59 -8.57 2.53
N LEU A 388 1.76 -8.52 3.16
CA LEU A 388 2.73 -7.43 3.12
C LEU A 388 3.98 -7.80 2.30
N SER A 389 3.95 -8.91 1.56
CA SER A 389 5.08 -9.40 0.75
C SER A 389 5.65 -8.37 -0.24
N LYS A 390 4.81 -7.46 -0.75
CA LYS A 390 5.17 -6.39 -1.67
C LYS A 390 5.13 -4.99 -1.05
N CYS A 391 4.77 -4.89 0.23
CA CYS A 391 4.53 -3.61 0.90
C CYS A 391 5.82 -2.80 1.07
N ARG A 392 5.78 -1.54 0.64
CA ARG A 392 6.85 -0.55 0.85
C ARG A 392 6.51 0.39 2.01
N PHE A 393 7.44 0.64 2.92
CA PHE A 393 7.36 1.48 4.11
C PHE A 393 8.27 2.72 4.07
N ALA A 394 9.01 2.95 2.99
CA ALA A 394 9.94 4.09 2.90
C ALA A 394 9.28 5.44 3.27
N GLY A 395 9.88 6.14 4.23
CA GLY A 395 9.38 7.43 4.73
C GLY A 395 8.12 7.36 5.61
N ALA A 396 7.61 6.18 5.94
CA ALA A 396 6.45 6.04 6.83
C ALA A 396 6.76 6.49 8.26
N HIS A 397 5.79 7.14 8.90
CA HIS A 397 5.87 7.67 10.26
C HIS A 397 5.06 6.80 11.23
N GLY A 398 5.60 6.55 12.43
CA GLY A 398 4.91 5.78 13.47
C GLY A 398 4.94 4.26 13.30
N LEU A 399 5.85 3.73 12.46
CA LEU A 399 6.06 2.28 12.27
C LEU A 399 6.35 1.53 13.57
N ASP A 400 6.86 2.20 14.60
CA ASP A 400 7.14 1.60 15.91
C ASP A 400 5.90 1.38 16.78
N LYS A 401 4.77 1.98 16.43
CA LYS A 401 3.49 1.83 17.14
C LYS A 401 2.45 1.04 16.33
N MET A 402 2.70 0.88 15.03
CA MET A 402 1.87 0.07 14.13
C MET A 402 1.80 -1.38 14.61
N ARG A 403 0.60 -1.96 14.61
CA ARG A 403 0.36 -3.33 15.07
C ARG A 403 0.23 -4.25 13.86
N ILE A 404 1.05 -5.29 13.81
CA ILE A 404 1.01 -6.32 12.78
C ILE A 404 0.69 -7.65 13.47
N ASP A 405 -0.45 -8.24 13.15
CA ASP A 405 -0.82 -9.56 13.66
C ASP A 405 0.05 -10.67 13.06
N SER A 406 0.20 -11.76 13.80
CA SER A 406 0.89 -12.98 13.40
C SER A 406 0.34 -13.63 12.13
N ALA A 407 -0.93 -13.37 11.78
CA ALA A 407 -1.57 -13.85 10.56
C ALA A 407 -1.11 -13.09 9.29
N CYS A 408 -0.39 -11.97 9.42
CA CYS A 408 0.12 -11.23 8.26
C CYS A 408 1.31 -11.94 7.61
N THR A 409 1.32 -12.02 6.28
CA THR A 409 2.46 -12.59 5.53
C THR A 409 3.46 -11.51 5.18
N LEU A 410 4.73 -11.75 5.53
CA LEU A 410 5.85 -10.88 5.17
C LEU A 410 6.79 -11.60 4.20
N PRO A 411 7.53 -10.88 3.35
CA PRO A 411 8.40 -11.52 2.39
C PRO A 411 9.54 -12.23 3.11
N THR A 412 9.96 -13.37 2.58
CA THR A 412 11.14 -14.09 3.08
C THR A 412 12.27 -14.04 2.07
N THR A 413 13.52 -14.12 2.53
CA THR A 413 14.67 -14.19 1.62
C THR A 413 14.46 -15.31 0.59
N PRO A 414 14.69 -15.06 -0.72
CA PRO A 414 14.49 -16.07 -1.74
C PRO A 414 15.30 -17.32 -1.39
N SER A 415 14.64 -18.48 -1.35
CA SER A 415 15.34 -19.75 -1.24
C SER A 415 16.10 -19.95 -2.55
N ALA A 416 17.43 -19.86 -2.52
CA ALA A 416 18.25 -20.04 -3.70
C ALA A 416 17.98 -21.43 -4.32
N ALA A 417 17.17 -21.47 -5.37
CA ALA A 417 17.24 -22.52 -6.37
C ALA A 417 18.53 -22.25 -7.16
N VAL A 418 19.58 -22.98 -6.78
CA VAL A 418 20.78 -23.31 -7.56
C VAL A 418 21.34 -22.16 -8.40
N PHE A 419 22.43 -21.51 -7.97
CA PHE A 419 23.60 -21.24 -8.82
C PHE A 419 24.75 -20.63 -7.97
N TRP A 420 25.78 -21.48 -7.78
CA TRP A 420 27.16 -21.29 -7.27
C TRP A 420 27.47 -20.59 -5.92
N LYS A 421 28.11 -21.40 -5.06
CA LYS A 421 29.05 -21.12 -3.95
C LYS A 421 28.51 -20.47 -2.66
N LEU A 422 28.03 -21.35 -1.76
CA LEU A 422 28.18 -21.28 -0.28
C LEU A 422 27.80 -19.96 0.45
N ARG A 423 26.70 -19.30 0.05
CA ARG A 423 25.97 -18.40 0.95
C ARG A 423 24.61 -19.01 1.29
N ARG A 424 24.57 -19.85 2.33
CA ARG A 424 23.32 -20.31 2.94
C ARG A 424 22.61 -19.11 3.55
N PHE A 425 21.78 -18.42 2.77
CA PHE A 425 20.77 -17.51 3.31
C PHE A 425 19.84 -18.37 4.16
N THR A 426 19.91 -18.18 5.47
CA THR A 426 18.91 -18.72 6.37
C THR A 426 17.61 -18.01 6.03
N ARG A 427 16.52 -18.75 5.82
CA ARG A 427 15.19 -18.16 5.62
C ARG A 427 14.94 -17.18 6.77
N ARG A 428 14.72 -15.92 6.42
CA ARG A 428 14.37 -14.84 7.34
C ARG A 428 13.29 -13.98 6.71
N ILE A 429 12.55 -13.29 7.56
CA ILE A 429 11.66 -12.21 7.13
C ILE A 429 12.50 -11.03 6.64
N VAL A 430 12.10 -10.41 5.52
CA VAL A 430 12.69 -9.20 4.94
C VAL A 430 11.59 -8.18 4.65
N ILE A 431 11.96 -6.96 4.30
CA ILE A 431 11.04 -5.96 3.72
C ILE A 431 11.26 -5.84 2.21
N ALA A 432 10.24 -5.38 1.47
CA ALA A 432 10.30 -5.27 0.01
C ALA A 432 11.44 -4.36 -0.48
N GLU A 433 11.76 -3.29 0.26
CA GLU A 433 12.84 -2.36 -0.05
C GLU A 433 14.21 -3.05 -0.10
N GLU A 434 14.47 -4.01 0.78
CA GLU A 434 15.75 -4.72 0.77
C GLU A 434 15.96 -5.45 -0.55
N GLY A 435 14.90 -6.06 -1.12
CA GLY A 435 14.96 -6.70 -2.43
C GLY A 435 15.33 -5.71 -3.54
N THR A 436 14.66 -4.55 -3.56
CA THR A 436 14.95 -3.49 -4.54
C THR A 436 16.38 -2.95 -4.42
N TRP A 437 16.85 -2.72 -3.19
CA TRP A 437 18.20 -2.26 -2.90
C TRP A 437 19.25 -3.28 -3.35
N ARG A 438 19.03 -4.57 -3.06
CA ARG A 438 19.93 -5.65 -3.47
C ARG A 438 20.01 -5.79 -4.98
N ASN A 439 18.90 -5.64 -5.70
CA ASN A 439 18.88 -5.68 -7.16
C ASN A 439 19.69 -4.51 -7.76
N LYS A 440 19.54 -3.29 -7.23
CA LYS A 440 20.33 -2.11 -7.64
C LYS A 440 21.84 -2.29 -7.38
N HIS A 441 22.19 -2.99 -6.29
CA HIS A 441 23.60 -3.21 -5.91
C HIS A 441 24.22 -4.50 -6.46
N ALA A 442 23.44 -5.45 -6.98
CA ALA A 442 23.93 -6.67 -7.61
C ALA A 442 24.60 -6.37 -8.97
N THR A 443 24.13 -5.37 -9.70
CA THR A 443 24.73 -4.91 -10.97
C THR A 443 26.08 -4.19 -10.79
N TRP A 444 26.38 -3.72 -9.57
CA TRP A 444 27.69 -3.12 -9.22
C TRP A 444 28.80 -4.17 -9.06
N ASP A 445 28.47 -5.42 -8.73
CA ASP A 445 29.46 -6.50 -8.52
C ASP A 445 30.01 -7.07 -9.85
N GLN A 446 29.35 -6.78 -10.99
CA GLN A 446 29.82 -7.21 -12.32
C GLN A 446 30.80 -6.24 -13.01
N ARG A 447 30.95 -4.99 -12.53
CA ARG A 447 31.96 -4.05 -13.09
C ARG A 447 33.36 -4.23 -12.49
N GLY A 448 33.56 -5.15 -11.56
CA GLY A 448 34.85 -5.46 -10.93
C GLY A 448 35.73 -6.46 -11.71
N GLU A 449 35.20 -7.10 -12.76
CA GLU A 449 35.93 -8.06 -13.61
C GLU A 449 35.84 -7.64 -15.08
N THR A 450 36.36 -6.46 -15.42
CA THR A 450 36.80 -6.18 -16.80
C THR A 450 38.01 -5.24 -16.75
N THR A 451 39.16 -5.82 -16.41
CA THR A 451 40.45 -5.29 -16.87
C THR A 451 41.08 -6.40 -17.71
N GLU A 452 41.49 -6.05 -18.93
CA GLU A 452 42.19 -6.85 -19.95
C GLU A 452 41.36 -7.75 -20.89
N ARG A 453 40.80 -7.13 -21.94
CA ARG A 453 41.32 -7.28 -23.31
C ARG A 453 40.63 -6.29 -24.25
N ALA A 454 41.19 -5.09 -24.32
CA ALA A 454 41.03 -4.24 -25.49
C ALA A 454 42.09 -4.66 -26.52
N LEU A 455 41.67 -5.06 -27.71
CA LEU A 455 42.46 -4.96 -28.93
C LEU A 455 41.59 -4.29 -30.01
N PRO A 456 42.19 -3.47 -30.89
CA PRO A 456 41.52 -2.34 -31.52
C PRO A 456 40.86 -2.70 -32.86
N ALA A 457 39.95 -1.82 -33.27
CA ALA A 457 39.29 -1.83 -34.57
C ALA A 457 40.30 -1.80 -35.74
N ALA A 458 40.02 -2.58 -36.79
CA ALA A 458 40.57 -2.39 -38.13
C ALA A 458 39.47 -2.60 -39.19
N LYS A 459 39.39 -1.64 -40.11
CA LYS A 459 38.54 -1.57 -41.31
C LYS A 459 39.00 -2.56 -42.39
N GLN A 460 38.18 -2.62 -43.47
CA GLN A 460 38.36 -3.25 -44.81
C GLN A 460 37.73 -4.65 -44.88
N GLY A 461 36.91 -5.05 -45.86
CA GLY A 461 36.57 -4.52 -47.18
C GLY A 461 36.40 -5.73 -48.13
N GLY A 462 35.44 -5.68 -49.07
CA GLY A 462 35.32 -6.62 -50.21
C GLY A 462 34.40 -7.83 -49.96
N GLU A 463 33.18 -7.85 -50.49
CA GLU A 463 32.81 -8.42 -51.80
C GLU A 463 32.71 -9.96 -51.83
N THR A 464 31.51 -10.50 -52.07
CA THR A 464 31.18 -11.16 -53.36
C THR A 464 29.73 -11.67 -53.45
N ARG A 465 29.07 -11.21 -54.54
CA ARG A 465 28.23 -11.94 -55.52
C ARG A 465 26.80 -12.43 -55.18
N HIS A 466 25.85 -11.61 -55.64
CA HIS A 466 24.85 -11.87 -56.70
C HIS A 466 24.00 -13.16 -56.75
N GLY A 467 22.68 -12.94 -56.78
CA GLY A 467 21.68 -13.69 -57.56
C GLY A 467 20.32 -12.97 -57.55
N PRO A 468 19.57 -12.81 -58.68
CA PRO A 468 18.62 -11.68 -58.84
C PRO A 468 17.14 -12.06 -59.07
N VAL A 469 16.30 -11.01 -59.11
CA VAL A 469 14.97 -10.86 -59.77
C VAL A 469 13.71 -11.36 -59.02
N ALA A 470 12.82 -10.43 -58.66
CA ALA A 470 11.51 -10.25 -59.32
C ALA A 470 10.78 -8.99 -58.80
N GLU A 471 10.42 -8.10 -59.73
CA GLU A 471 9.58 -6.92 -59.56
C GLU A 471 8.09 -7.30 -59.44
N GLY A 472 7.36 -6.51 -58.66
CA GLY A 472 5.89 -6.47 -58.65
C GLY A 472 5.41 -5.20 -57.94
N ALA A 473 5.02 -4.19 -58.72
CA ALA A 473 4.37 -2.94 -58.30
C ALA A 473 2.97 -3.23 -57.68
N VAL A 474 2.43 -2.42 -56.77
CA VAL A 474 1.49 -1.27 -56.96
C VAL A 474 0.93 -0.92 -55.54
N PRO A 475 0.44 0.30 -55.16
CA PRO A 475 0.88 1.70 -55.36
C PRO A 475 0.95 2.54 -54.04
N GLU A 476 1.45 3.79 -54.16
CA GLU A 476 1.43 4.87 -53.15
C GLU A 476 0.05 5.50 -52.93
N ALA A 477 -0.34 5.65 -51.65
CA ALA A 477 -1.05 6.78 -51.03
C ALA A 477 -0.85 6.55 -49.51
N GLU A 478 -0.22 7.40 -48.70
CA GLU A 478 -0.38 8.84 -48.51
C GLU A 478 0.98 9.44 -48.11
N ARG A 479 1.29 10.62 -48.66
CA ARG A 479 2.46 11.43 -48.26
C ARG A 479 2.05 12.45 -47.21
N GLU A 480 2.93 12.57 -46.21
CA GLU A 480 3.36 13.80 -45.55
C GLU A 480 2.28 14.66 -44.87
N PHE A 481 2.33 14.75 -43.53
CA PHE A 481 2.47 16.02 -42.81
C PHE A 481 2.71 15.76 -41.30
N SER A 482 3.96 15.44 -40.93
CA SER A 482 4.46 15.61 -39.57
C SER A 482 5.23 16.92 -39.52
N THR A 483 4.57 18.01 -39.15
CA THR A 483 5.24 19.24 -38.73
C THR A 483 5.23 19.32 -37.21
N GLU A 484 6.39 18.99 -36.66
CA GLU A 484 6.87 19.28 -35.32
C GLU A 484 6.72 20.78 -35.03
N ARG A 485 5.82 21.15 -34.11
CA ARG A 485 5.68 22.53 -33.62
C ARG A 485 6.52 22.68 -32.36
N ALA A 486 7.61 23.43 -32.49
CA ALA A 486 8.48 23.85 -31.41
C ALA A 486 7.71 24.65 -30.34
N VAL A 487 7.91 24.29 -29.07
CA VAL A 487 7.51 25.06 -27.88
C VAL A 487 8.57 26.16 -27.66
N PRO A 488 8.19 27.43 -27.44
CA PRO A 488 9.16 28.51 -27.27
C PRO A 488 9.79 28.53 -25.87
N ASP A 489 11.00 29.06 -25.82
CA ASP A 489 11.92 29.18 -24.69
C ASP A 489 11.26 29.63 -23.37
N ALA A 490 11.62 28.92 -22.30
CA ALA A 490 11.25 29.24 -20.92
C ALA A 490 12.17 30.32 -20.33
N ASP A 491 11.53 31.31 -19.72
CA ASP A 491 12.06 32.43 -18.94
C ASP A 491 12.98 31.98 -17.76
N PRO A 492 14.19 32.51 -17.59
CA PRO A 492 15.18 31.98 -16.65
C PRO A 492 15.00 32.35 -15.16
N ASP A 493 13.93 33.06 -14.76
CA ASP A 493 13.80 33.59 -13.39
C ASP A 493 12.67 32.98 -12.52
N GLN A 494 12.23 31.75 -12.78
CA GLN A 494 11.37 31.01 -11.83
C GLN A 494 12.17 30.04 -10.96
N PRO A 495 12.03 30.08 -9.61
CA PRO A 495 12.63 29.08 -8.73
C PRO A 495 11.96 27.73 -8.98
N GLY A 496 12.73 26.78 -9.51
CA GLY A 496 12.26 25.48 -9.95
C GLY A 496 11.52 24.71 -8.86
N VAL A 497 10.27 24.34 -9.17
CA VAL A 497 9.57 23.25 -8.51
C VAL A 497 10.37 21.98 -8.78
N GLY A 498 10.96 21.42 -7.72
CA GLY A 498 11.76 20.20 -7.81
C GLY A 498 10.97 19.08 -8.45
N LYS A 499 11.57 18.40 -9.43
CA LYS A 499 11.15 17.06 -9.84
C LYS A 499 11.11 16.20 -8.57
N GLU A 500 9.93 15.76 -8.15
CA GLU A 500 9.81 14.77 -7.08
C GLU A 500 10.44 13.46 -7.57
N ASP A 501 11.51 13.05 -6.90
CA ASP A 501 12.25 11.81 -7.14
C ASP A 501 11.36 10.59 -6.83
N VAL A 502 10.83 9.92 -7.85
CA VAL A 502 9.98 8.71 -7.71
C VAL A 502 10.75 7.39 -7.91
N ASP A 503 12.03 7.39 -8.26
CA ASP A 503 12.75 6.15 -8.64
C ASP A 503 14.12 5.92 -7.98
N ASP A 504 14.37 6.46 -6.78
CA ASP A 504 15.55 6.07 -6.00
C ASP A 504 15.22 5.04 -4.92
N ALA A 505 15.67 3.79 -5.15
CA ALA A 505 15.68 2.76 -4.12
C ALA A 505 16.36 3.31 -2.86
N PRO A 506 15.73 3.19 -1.67
CA PRO A 506 16.20 3.86 -0.47
C PRO A 506 17.57 3.35 -0.03
N ASP A 507 18.41 4.28 0.46
CA ASP A 507 19.73 3.99 1.00
C ASP A 507 19.67 2.92 2.12
N ALA A 508 20.76 2.18 2.29
CA ALA A 508 20.84 1.13 3.31
C ALA A 508 20.65 1.67 4.74
N ALA A 509 21.01 2.93 5.00
CA ALA A 509 20.78 3.58 6.29
C ALA A 509 19.27 3.80 6.55
N THR A 510 18.51 4.19 5.52
CA THR A 510 17.06 4.36 5.59
C THR A 510 16.37 3.02 5.83
N ILE A 511 16.77 1.97 5.10
CA ILE A 511 16.28 0.60 5.30
C ILE A 511 16.56 0.10 6.72
N ALA A 512 17.76 0.38 7.27
CA ALA A 512 18.07 0.04 8.65
C ALA A 512 17.18 0.78 9.67
N GLY A 513 16.80 2.03 9.38
CA GLY A 513 15.82 2.79 10.18
C GLY A 513 14.44 2.13 10.18
N ILE A 514 13.96 1.70 9.02
CA ILE A 514 12.68 0.99 8.86
C ILE A 514 12.68 -0.31 9.67
N TYR A 515 13.73 -1.13 9.53
CA TYR A 515 13.87 -2.37 10.31
C TYR A 515 13.84 -2.11 11.82
N ARG A 516 14.53 -1.07 12.30
CA ARG A 516 14.54 -0.72 13.73
C ARG A 516 13.14 -0.36 14.23
N ALA A 517 12.38 0.42 13.46
CA ALA A 517 11.03 0.84 13.85
C ALA A 517 10.07 -0.36 13.89
N LEU A 518 10.03 -1.16 12.81
CA LEU A 518 9.20 -2.38 12.75
C LEU A 518 9.57 -3.39 13.84
N ARG A 519 10.87 -3.54 14.14
CA ARG A 519 11.35 -4.42 15.22
C ARG A 519 10.75 -4.03 16.56
N LYS A 520 10.76 -2.73 16.90
CA LYS A 520 10.22 -2.24 18.17
C LYS A 520 8.72 -2.54 18.29
N GLY A 521 7.95 -2.34 17.22
CA GLY A 521 6.53 -2.70 17.20
C GLY A 521 6.26 -4.20 17.43
N LEU A 522 7.11 -5.08 16.87
CA LEU A 522 7.02 -6.53 17.10
C LEU A 522 7.47 -6.96 18.51
N GLU A 523 8.48 -6.29 19.08
CA GLU A 523 8.89 -6.52 20.47
C GLU A 523 7.77 -6.14 21.45
N ASP A 524 7.12 -4.99 21.22
CA ASP A 524 6.00 -4.50 22.02
C ASP A 524 4.75 -5.40 21.89
N SER A 525 4.58 -6.10 20.77
CA SER A 525 3.50 -7.08 20.57
C SER A 525 3.82 -8.49 21.08
N GLY A 526 5.05 -8.74 21.57
CA GLY A 526 5.49 -10.03 22.09
C GLY A 526 5.95 -11.03 21.02
N ASN A 527 6.07 -10.63 19.76
CA ASN A 527 6.58 -11.48 18.67
C ASN A 527 8.12 -11.48 18.63
N GLU A 528 8.72 -12.17 19.60
CA GLU A 528 10.19 -12.30 19.71
C GLU A 528 10.87 -12.93 18.46
N PRO A 529 10.29 -13.95 17.78
CA PRO A 529 10.89 -14.52 16.57
C PRO A 529 11.02 -13.54 15.41
N GLY A 530 9.94 -12.80 15.09
CA GLY A 530 9.92 -11.83 14.01
C GLY A 530 10.84 -10.64 14.29
N ALA A 531 10.84 -10.15 15.53
CA ALA A 531 11.75 -9.09 15.96
C ALA A 531 13.24 -9.46 15.78
N ALA A 532 13.60 -10.72 16.06
CA ALA A 532 14.97 -11.19 15.89
C ALA A 532 15.41 -11.26 14.40
N ASP A 533 14.50 -11.53 13.48
CA ASP A 533 14.79 -11.52 12.04
C ASP A 533 14.98 -10.08 11.52
N PHE A 534 14.16 -9.13 12.00
CA PHE A 534 14.34 -7.69 11.71
C PHE A 534 15.61 -7.11 12.34
N TYR A 535 16.00 -7.54 13.56
CA TYR A 535 17.29 -7.21 14.17
C TYR A 535 18.47 -7.60 13.26
N TYR A 536 18.41 -8.81 12.69
CA TYR A 536 19.45 -9.26 11.76
C TYR A 536 19.50 -8.37 10.51
N GLY A 537 18.33 -8.04 9.93
CA GLY A 537 18.21 -7.14 8.77
C GLY A 537 18.80 -5.76 9.04
N GLU A 538 18.46 -5.16 10.18
CA GLU A 538 19.00 -3.86 10.63
C GLU A 538 20.54 -3.87 10.70
N MET A 539 21.12 -4.85 11.40
CA MET A 539 22.58 -4.95 11.56
C MET A 539 23.29 -5.22 10.23
N GLU A 540 22.68 -5.99 9.34
CA GLU A 540 23.20 -6.21 7.99
C GLU A 540 23.22 -4.93 7.16
N MET A 541 22.14 -4.15 7.17
CA MET A 541 22.05 -2.90 6.42
C MET A 541 22.96 -1.82 7.01
N ARG A 542 23.11 -1.71 8.34
CA ARG A 542 24.12 -0.84 8.97
C ARG A 542 25.55 -1.19 8.57
N ARG A 543 25.87 -2.48 8.44
CA ARG A 543 27.19 -2.91 7.95
C ARG A 543 27.39 -2.53 6.48
N LEU A 544 26.33 -2.61 5.66
CA LEU A 544 26.38 -2.34 4.22
C LEU A 544 26.31 -0.84 3.87
N ALA A 545 25.72 0.00 4.72
CA ALA A 545 25.63 1.46 4.55
C ALA A 545 27.00 2.15 4.33
N ARG A 546 28.09 1.52 4.79
CA ARG A 546 29.46 1.98 4.50
C ARG A 546 29.84 1.88 3.01
N ARG A 547 29.27 0.95 2.24
CA ARG A 547 29.62 0.77 0.82
C ARG A 547 29.02 1.87 -0.07
N GLU A 548 27.90 2.46 0.36
CA GLU A 548 27.15 3.52 -0.35
C GLU A 548 27.72 4.93 -0.13
N THR A 549 28.37 5.15 1.02
CA THR A 549 28.88 6.45 1.48
C THR A 549 30.10 6.98 0.72
N LYS A 550 30.47 6.38 -0.42
CA LYS A 550 31.41 7.00 -1.37
C LYS A 550 30.78 8.15 -2.17
N THR A 551 29.47 8.37 -2.08
CA THR A 551 28.72 9.30 -2.94
C THR A 551 27.89 10.37 -2.22
N GLY A 552 27.84 10.43 -0.87
CA GLY A 552 26.95 11.37 -0.18
C GLY A 552 27.16 11.51 1.34
N ASN A 553 26.66 12.63 1.88
CA ASN A 553 27.27 13.44 2.95
C ASN A 553 26.97 13.03 4.42
N ARG A 554 27.09 11.74 4.80
CA ARG A 554 27.02 11.31 6.22
C ARG A 554 28.03 10.21 6.54
N ALA A 555 29.13 10.58 7.20
CA ALA A 555 30.19 9.64 7.57
C ALA A 555 29.83 8.86 8.85
N GLN A 556 29.65 7.54 8.73
CA GLN A 556 29.65 6.63 9.89
C GLN A 556 31.09 6.34 10.35
N PRO A 557 31.39 6.22 11.66
CA PRO A 557 32.75 5.98 12.14
C PRO A 557 33.31 4.63 11.64
N ARG A 558 34.54 4.61 11.12
CA ARG A 558 35.22 3.38 10.63
C ARG A 558 35.24 2.25 11.65
N ALA A 559 35.30 2.59 12.93
CA ALA A 559 35.28 1.65 14.05
C ALA A 559 33.95 0.88 14.15
N GLU A 560 32.81 1.54 13.92
CA GLU A 560 31.49 0.92 14.06
C GLU A 560 31.29 -0.18 13.00
N SER A 561 31.64 0.08 11.73
CA SER A 561 31.51 -0.93 10.69
C SER A 561 32.48 -2.12 10.87
N ALA A 562 33.69 -1.87 11.40
CA ALA A 562 34.65 -2.92 11.72
C ALA A 562 34.16 -3.81 12.87
N LEU A 563 33.58 -3.19 13.91
CA LEU A 563 32.95 -3.90 15.03
C LEU A 563 31.76 -4.74 14.56
N LEU A 564 30.88 -4.19 13.71
CA LEU A 564 29.74 -4.94 13.15
C LEU A 564 30.20 -6.11 12.26
N ALA A 565 31.29 -5.93 11.49
CA ALA A 565 31.86 -7.02 10.68
C ALA A 565 32.44 -8.14 11.56
N ALA A 566 33.17 -7.80 12.62
CA ALA A 566 33.68 -8.77 13.59
C ALA A 566 32.53 -9.49 14.32
N TYR A 567 31.53 -8.75 14.80
CA TYR A 567 30.35 -9.29 15.48
C TYR A 567 29.56 -10.26 14.58
N TRP A 568 29.41 -9.95 13.28
CA TRP A 568 28.81 -10.85 12.29
C TRP A 568 29.62 -12.13 12.06
N ALA A 569 30.93 -12.00 11.88
CA ALA A 569 31.81 -13.12 11.57
C ALA A 569 31.84 -14.13 12.71
N VAL A 570 31.88 -13.61 13.94
CA VAL A 570 32.05 -14.37 15.17
C VAL A 570 30.74 -14.98 15.66
N SER A 571 29.62 -14.24 15.62
CA SER A 571 28.38 -14.69 16.29
C SER A 571 27.13 -14.60 15.41
N GLY A 572 27.25 -14.11 14.17
CA GLY A 572 26.09 -13.84 13.32
C GLY A 572 25.15 -12.81 13.94
N TYR A 573 25.71 -11.79 14.58
CA TYR A 573 24.99 -10.79 15.38
C TYR A 573 24.30 -11.38 16.63
N GLY A 574 24.93 -12.33 17.32
CA GLY A 574 24.39 -12.92 18.55
C GLY A 574 23.21 -13.88 18.34
N LEU A 575 22.86 -14.18 17.08
CA LEU A 575 21.74 -15.06 16.73
C LEU A 575 22.17 -16.46 16.29
N ARG A 576 23.49 -16.74 16.18
CA ARG A 576 24.00 -18.03 15.68
C ARG A 576 25.07 -18.63 16.60
N ALA A 577 24.63 -19.51 17.51
CA ALA A 577 25.51 -20.24 18.42
C ALA A 577 26.59 -21.05 17.69
N SER A 578 26.28 -21.63 16.52
CA SER A 578 27.23 -22.43 15.74
C SER A 578 28.45 -21.62 15.27
N ARG A 579 28.28 -20.33 14.95
CA ARG A 579 29.41 -19.46 14.57
C ARG A 579 30.28 -19.12 15.76
N ALA A 580 29.66 -18.85 16.92
CA ALA A 580 30.39 -18.55 18.14
C ALA A 580 31.21 -19.77 18.60
N ILE A 581 30.63 -20.97 18.56
CA ILE A 581 31.34 -22.22 18.89
C ILE A 581 32.48 -22.46 17.90
N ALA A 582 32.26 -22.29 16.59
CA ALA A 582 33.32 -22.42 15.60
C ALA A 582 34.45 -21.39 15.81
N ALA A 583 34.10 -20.15 16.16
CA ALA A 583 35.08 -19.11 16.48
C ALA A 583 35.92 -19.48 17.71
N ILE A 584 35.31 -20.08 18.75
CA ILE A 584 36.04 -20.61 19.92
C ILE A 584 37.03 -21.69 19.48
N VAL A 585 36.60 -22.66 18.68
CA VAL A 585 37.45 -23.75 18.19
C VAL A 585 38.62 -23.19 17.38
N VAL A 586 38.37 -22.26 16.46
CA VAL A 586 39.42 -21.62 15.66
C VAL A 586 40.40 -20.85 16.55
N LEU A 587 39.90 -20.09 17.54
CA LEU A 587 40.73 -19.33 18.46
C LEU A 587 41.65 -20.25 19.28
N ILE A 588 41.12 -21.37 19.79
CA ILE A 588 41.90 -22.38 20.51
C ILE A 588 42.97 -23.01 19.59
N LEU A 589 42.61 -23.38 18.36
CA LEU A 589 43.55 -23.95 17.40
C LEU A 589 44.67 -22.97 17.02
N VAL A 590 44.33 -21.70 16.74
CA VAL A 590 45.32 -20.65 16.44
C VAL A 590 46.22 -20.41 17.65
N GLY A 591 45.64 -20.32 18.86
CA GLY A 591 46.40 -20.22 20.10
C GLY A 591 47.37 -21.40 20.27
N SER A 592 46.93 -22.62 19.95
CA SER A 592 47.76 -23.83 20.00
C SER A 592 48.95 -23.75 19.04
N VAL A 593 48.75 -23.24 17.81
CA VAL A 593 49.83 -22.96 16.85
C VAL A 593 50.82 -21.94 17.39
N VAL A 594 50.34 -20.86 17.98
CA VAL A 594 51.24 -19.83 18.51
C VAL A 594 52.03 -20.36 19.70
N PHE A 595 51.40 -21.09 20.63
CA PHE A 595 52.11 -21.72 21.76
C PHE A 595 53.17 -22.73 21.29
N TRP A 596 52.84 -23.54 20.28
CA TRP A 596 53.76 -24.54 19.73
C TRP A 596 54.98 -23.92 19.01
N THR A 597 54.78 -22.78 18.33
CA THR A 597 55.81 -22.20 17.45
C THR A 597 56.69 -21.13 18.11
N VAL A 598 56.10 -20.22 18.88
CA VAL A 598 56.79 -19.03 19.43
C VAL A 598 56.33 -18.62 20.83
N GLY A 599 55.28 -19.25 21.37
CA GLY A 599 54.65 -18.82 22.63
C GLY A 599 55.29 -19.38 23.90
N VAL A 600 56.06 -20.46 23.81
CA VAL A 600 56.72 -21.10 24.95
C VAL A 600 58.22 -20.82 24.90
N GLN A 601 58.76 -20.30 26.00
CA GLN A 601 60.21 -20.16 26.16
C GLN A 601 60.79 -21.56 26.32
N ASN A 602 61.65 -21.95 25.37
CA ASN A 602 62.55 -23.07 25.61
C ASN A 602 63.58 -22.58 26.63
N PRO A 603 63.75 -23.25 27.79
CA PRO A 603 64.71 -22.79 28.78
C PRO A 603 66.10 -22.71 28.12
N PRO A 604 66.83 -21.59 28.24
CA PRO A 604 68.23 -21.57 27.83
C PRO A 604 68.92 -22.68 28.62
N GLY A 605 69.68 -23.53 27.92
CA GLY A 605 70.45 -24.60 28.54
C GLY A 605 71.51 -24.01 29.45
N THR A 606 71.14 -23.63 30.68
CA THR A 606 72.06 -22.99 31.61
C THR A 606 72.70 -24.07 32.47
N THR A 607 73.99 -24.21 32.23
CA THR A 607 74.99 -25.08 32.84
C THR A 607 75.10 -24.83 34.35
N SER A 608 75.19 -25.89 35.14
CA SER A 608 75.82 -25.84 36.46
C SER A 608 76.65 -27.12 36.61
N GLN A 609 77.96 -27.00 36.40
CA GLN A 609 78.94 -28.03 36.74
C GLN A 609 79.25 -27.92 38.23
N VAL A 610 79.29 -29.05 38.93
CA VAL A 610 79.89 -29.17 40.27
C VAL A 610 81.40 -29.20 40.08
N ALA A 611 82.15 -28.32 40.74
CA ALA A 611 83.58 -28.14 40.47
C ALA A 611 84.50 -29.10 41.27
N ARG A 612 84.11 -29.56 42.47
CA ARG A 612 84.87 -30.60 43.20
C ARG A 612 84.13 -31.12 44.43
N VAL A 613 84.31 -32.40 44.75
CA VAL A 613 83.95 -33.01 46.04
C VAL A 613 85.23 -33.51 46.70
N ASP A 614 85.57 -32.97 47.87
CA ASP A 614 86.77 -33.41 48.61
C ASP A 614 86.45 -34.62 49.50
N LEU A 615 86.99 -35.77 49.12
CA LEU A 615 86.65 -37.09 49.69
C LEU A 615 87.28 -37.33 51.08
N GLY A 616 88.08 -36.40 51.60
CA GLY A 616 88.66 -36.50 52.96
C GLY A 616 87.77 -35.93 54.08
N THR A 617 86.92 -34.95 53.78
CA THR A 617 86.18 -34.18 54.80
C THR A 617 84.67 -34.12 54.58
N GLY A 618 84.17 -34.57 53.41
CA GLY A 618 82.75 -34.59 53.10
C GLY A 618 82.14 -33.20 52.85
N GLN A 619 82.96 -32.15 52.66
CA GLN A 619 82.47 -30.83 52.27
C GLN A 619 82.30 -30.72 50.75
N ILE A 620 81.17 -30.15 50.34
CA ILE A 620 80.81 -29.86 48.94
C ILE A 620 81.05 -28.37 48.71
N GLU A 621 81.97 -28.03 47.81
CA GLU A 621 82.26 -26.63 47.45
C GLU A 621 81.51 -26.28 46.15
N TYR A 622 80.49 -25.42 46.27
CA TYR A 622 79.73 -24.92 45.14
C TYR A 622 80.43 -23.68 44.55
N ALA A 623 80.62 -23.63 43.23
CA ALA A 623 81.04 -22.39 42.57
C ALA A 623 79.96 -21.31 42.77
N PRO A 624 80.34 -20.04 43.03
CA PRO A 624 79.39 -18.99 43.40
C PRO A 624 78.38 -18.72 42.28
N VAL A 625 77.11 -18.75 42.64
CA VAL A 625 75.98 -18.38 41.77
C VAL A 625 76.09 -16.90 41.43
N PRO A 626 75.99 -16.46 40.16
CA PRO A 626 75.85 -15.04 39.86
C PRO A 626 74.52 -14.56 40.43
N SER A 627 74.59 -13.67 41.41
CA SER A 627 73.45 -13.03 42.07
C SER A 627 72.59 -12.28 41.04
N LEU A 628 71.35 -12.71 40.86
CA LEU A 628 70.28 -11.86 40.31
C LEU A 628 69.67 -11.03 41.44
N PRO A 629 69.24 -9.78 41.19
CA PRO A 629 68.74 -8.88 42.23
C PRO A 629 67.36 -9.34 42.70
N VAL A 630 67.22 -9.52 44.02
CA VAL A 630 65.94 -9.78 44.69
C VAL A 630 65.29 -8.44 44.99
N ASP A 631 64.16 -8.15 44.36
CA ASP A 631 63.21 -7.14 44.83
C ASP A 631 61.89 -7.83 45.25
N ASN A 632 61.76 -7.97 46.58
CA ASN A 632 60.56 -7.79 47.40
C ASN A 632 59.23 -8.41 46.94
N VAL A 633 58.91 -9.60 47.47
CA VAL A 633 57.54 -9.93 47.88
C VAL A 633 57.56 -10.73 49.18
N ASN A 634 56.93 -10.15 50.19
CA ASN A 634 56.60 -10.75 51.49
C ASN A 634 55.47 -11.78 51.27
N LEU A 635 55.69 -13.07 51.56
CA LEU A 635 54.62 -14.04 51.70
C LEU A 635 54.91 -15.01 52.84
N ASP A 636 53.86 -15.18 53.65
CA ASP A 636 53.79 -15.95 54.88
C ASP A 636 54.27 -17.40 54.73
N THR A 637 54.87 -17.84 55.83
CA THR A 637 55.36 -19.19 56.06
C THR A 637 54.20 -20.11 56.43
N ASP A 638 53.76 -20.96 55.51
CA ASP A 638 53.26 -22.30 55.80
C ASP A 638 52.95 -23.01 54.47
N GLN A 639 53.05 -24.34 54.44
CA GLN A 639 52.92 -25.25 53.29
C GLN A 639 54.26 -25.67 52.65
N ALA A 640 55.10 -26.34 53.46
CA ALA A 640 56.12 -27.23 52.92
C ALA A 640 55.46 -28.53 52.44
N GLU A 641 54.93 -28.54 51.21
CA GLU A 641 54.65 -29.76 50.47
C GLU A 641 55.77 -30.03 49.45
N SER A 642 56.27 -31.25 49.52
CA SER A 642 57.41 -31.83 48.81
C SER A 642 57.50 -31.46 47.33
N VAL A 643 58.52 -30.67 46.97
CA VAL A 643 59.02 -30.56 45.60
C VAL A 643 59.69 -31.89 45.22
N PRO A 644 59.32 -32.55 44.11
CA PRO A 644 60.01 -33.76 43.68
C PRO A 644 61.41 -33.37 43.19
N VAL A 645 62.43 -33.84 43.92
CA VAL A 645 63.83 -33.79 43.49
C VAL A 645 63.93 -34.52 42.14
N PRO A 646 64.47 -33.92 41.07
CA PRO A 646 64.68 -34.67 39.83
C PRO A 646 65.67 -35.78 40.11
N ALA A 647 65.34 -37.00 39.70
CA ALA A 647 66.23 -38.15 39.81
C ALA A 647 67.54 -37.85 39.05
N VAL A 648 68.64 -37.68 39.80
CA VAL A 648 69.98 -37.53 39.23
C VAL A 648 70.60 -38.92 39.17
N GLN A 649 70.81 -39.45 37.96
CA GLN A 649 71.44 -40.74 37.74
C GLN A 649 72.92 -40.50 37.39
N ALA A 650 73.83 -41.03 38.20
CA ALA A 650 75.27 -40.91 38.00
C ALA A 650 75.77 -41.96 36.99
N ASP A 651 76.44 -41.54 35.92
CA ASP A 651 76.78 -42.44 34.81
C ASP A 651 78.25 -42.93 34.82
N LYS A 652 79.23 -42.17 35.36
CA LYS A 652 80.63 -42.63 35.56
C LYS A 652 81.33 -41.95 36.75
N ILE A 653 82.12 -42.72 37.51
CA ILE A 653 82.97 -42.25 38.61
C ILE A 653 84.44 -42.47 38.22
N ASN A 654 85.24 -41.41 38.16
CA ASN A 654 86.68 -41.52 37.92
C ASN A 654 87.46 -41.51 39.25
N VAL A 655 87.90 -42.69 39.68
CA VAL A 655 88.43 -42.96 41.04
C VAL A 655 89.81 -42.30 41.30
N GLY A 656 90.41 -41.65 40.30
CA GLY A 656 91.72 -41.00 40.42
C GLY A 656 91.71 -39.49 40.73
N SER A 657 90.63 -38.76 40.44
CA SER A 657 90.62 -37.28 40.49
C SER A 657 89.45 -36.64 41.27
N GLY A 658 88.43 -37.42 41.69
CA GLY A 658 87.33 -36.91 42.51
C GLY A 658 86.35 -35.97 41.80
N GLU A 659 86.34 -35.93 40.47
CA GLU A 659 85.35 -35.16 39.69
C GLU A 659 84.15 -36.01 39.29
N LEU A 660 82.93 -35.45 39.47
CA LEU A 660 81.66 -36.00 39.02
C LEU A 660 81.14 -35.13 37.87
N GLU A 661 81.09 -35.69 36.67
CA GLU A 661 80.56 -35.01 35.48
C GLU A 661 79.08 -35.38 35.30
N TYR A 662 78.19 -34.39 35.36
CA TYR A 662 76.74 -34.56 35.18
C TYR A 662 76.31 -34.11 33.78
N THR A 663 75.72 -35.01 33.00
CA THR A 663 75.05 -34.68 31.74
C THR A 663 73.54 -34.51 31.98
N LYS A 664 72.98 -33.34 31.69
CA LYS A 664 71.54 -33.05 31.86
C LYS A 664 70.68 -33.84 30.88
N VAL A 665 69.57 -34.41 31.37
CA VAL A 665 68.46 -34.91 30.54
C VAL A 665 67.74 -33.68 29.95
N PRO A 666 67.58 -33.56 28.62
CA PRO A 666 66.80 -32.47 28.05
C PRO A 666 65.33 -32.61 28.47
N LEU A 667 64.74 -31.54 29.01
CA LEU A 667 63.28 -31.50 29.26
C LEU A 667 62.54 -31.73 27.93
N PRO A 668 61.40 -32.46 27.94
CA PRO A 668 60.67 -32.76 26.73
C PRO A 668 60.26 -31.45 26.03
N LYS A 669 60.54 -31.35 24.73
CA LYS A 669 60.08 -30.23 23.92
C LYS A 669 58.56 -30.18 24.00
N PHE A 670 58.01 -28.99 24.25
CA PHE A 670 56.57 -28.76 24.30
C PHE A 670 55.92 -29.22 22.99
N THR A 671 55.16 -30.31 23.03
CA THR A 671 54.64 -30.95 21.82
C THR A 671 53.34 -30.29 21.35
N TRP A 672 52.94 -30.56 20.11
CA TRP A 672 51.68 -30.05 19.56
C TRP A 672 50.44 -30.47 20.41
N PRO A 673 50.31 -31.73 20.87
CA PRO A 673 49.25 -32.11 21.81
C PRO A 673 49.26 -31.31 23.12
N ASP A 674 50.45 -31.08 23.71
CA ASP A 674 50.59 -30.30 24.95
C ASP A 674 50.16 -28.84 24.74
N SER A 675 50.44 -28.29 23.56
CA SER A 675 50.03 -26.93 23.16
C SER A 675 48.53 -26.79 23.02
N LEU A 676 47.87 -27.81 22.47
CA LEU A 676 46.41 -27.86 22.33
C LEU A 676 45.73 -28.00 23.69
N GLU A 677 46.23 -28.89 24.54
CA GLU A 677 45.73 -29.07 25.90
C GLU A 677 45.90 -27.79 26.73
N PHE A 678 47.05 -27.14 26.63
CA PHE A 678 47.32 -25.86 27.32
C PHE A 678 46.37 -24.75 26.84
N ALA A 679 46.21 -24.56 25.52
CA ALA A 679 45.29 -23.57 24.96
C ALA A 679 43.84 -23.82 25.40
N ALA A 680 43.39 -25.09 25.41
CA ALA A 680 42.06 -25.47 25.86
C ALA A 680 41.87 -25.21 27.36
N ARG A 681 42.84 -25.56 28.21
CA ARG A 681 42.78 -25.30 29.66
C ARG A 681 42.77 -23.79 29.98
N THR A 682 43.62 -23.01 29.32
CA THR A 682 43.64 -21.54 29.42
C THR A 682 42.29 -20.94 29.04
N SER A 683 41.63 -21.48 28.03
CA SER A 683 40.33 -20.96 27.57
C SER A 683 39.19 -21.07 28.60
N VAL A 684 39.32 -21.98 29.58
CA VAL A 684 38.31 -22.22 30.64
C VAL A 684 38.73 -21.56 31.97
N ALA A 685 40.02 -21.29 32.18
CA ALA A 685 40.56 -20.76 33.42
C ALA A 685 40.58 -19.22 33.43
N LEU A 686 39.47 -18.60 33.83
CA LEU A 686 39.32 -17.14 33.89
C LEU A 686 40.29 -16.46 34.89
N LEU A 687 40.66 -17.12 35.99
CA LEU A 687 41.44 -16.52 37.10
C LEU A 687 42.50 -17.42 37.75
N ARG A 688 42.72 -18.65 37.25
CA ARG A 688 43.78 -19.54 37.78
C ARG A 688 44.89 -19.70 36.75
N ILE A 689 46.13 -19.47 37.18
CA ILE A 689 47.33 -19.90 36.44
C ILE A 689 47.36 -21.44 36.56
N PRO A 690 47.34 -22.20 35.46
CA PRO A 690 47.45 -23.66 35.54
C PRO A 690 48.72 -24.05 36.28
N SER A 691 48.62 -24.87 37.32
CA SER A 691 49.79 -25.46 37.99
C SER A 691 50.58 -26.28 36.99
N GLY A 692 51.86 -25.95 36.76
CA GLY A 692 52.71 -26.56 35.74
C GLY A 692 52.71 -25.83 34.38
N ALA A 693 52.31 -24.57 34.32
CA ALA A 693 52.39 -23.77 33.09
C ALA A 693 53.86 -23.58 32.63
N PRO A 694 54.16 -23.73 31.32
CA PRO A 694 55.49 -23.44 30.78
C PRO A 694 55.79 -21.93 30.88
N GLU A 695 57.07 -21.57 30.97
CA GLU A 695 57.47 -20.15 30.87
C GLU A 695 57.07 -19.61 29.48
N LEU A 696 56.22 -18.59 29.47
CA LEU A 696 55.68 -18.03 28.22
C LEU A 696 56.60 -16.93 27.70
N THR A 697 56.75 -16.84 26.37
CA THR A 697 57.38 -15.66 25.75
C THR A 697 56.44 -14.47 25.87
N GLY A 698 56.93 -13.24 25.65
CA GLY A 698 56.06 -12.06 25.61
C GLY A 698 54.89 -12.19 24.62
N ILE A 699 55.08 -12.93 23.52
CA ILE A 699 54.02 -13.27 22.56
C ILE A 699 53.04 -14.30 23.15
N GLY A 700 53.54 -15.33 23.84
CA GLY A 700 52.73 -16.33 24.52
C GLY A 700 51.86 -15.74 25.63
N THR A 701 52.37 -14.78 26.40
CA THR A 701 51.60 -14.07 27.44
C THR A 701 50.44 -13.27 26.82
N VAL A 702 50.66 -12.59 25.70
CA VAL A 702 49.59 -11.85 25.00
C VAL A 702 48.50 -12.80 24.49
N VAL A 703 48.87 -13.96 23.95
CA VAL A 703 47.91 -14.97 23.49
C VAL A 703 47.14 -15.59 24.65
N ASP A 704 47.79 -15.88 25.78
CA ASP A 704 47.14 -16.40 26.99
C ASP A 704 46.07 -15.43 27.51
N ILE A 705 46.41 -14.13 27.64
CA ILE A 705 45.46 -13.09 28.04
C ILE A 705 44.31 -12.96 27.03
N THR A 706 44.62 -13.02 25.73
CA THR A 706 43.62 -12.91 24.65
C THR A 706 42.62 -14.06 24.69
N LEU A 707 43.08 -15.30 24.90
CA LEU A 707 42.22 -16.48 25.02
C LEU A 707 41.30 -16.39 26.25
N ARG A 708 41.84 -15.95 27.41
CA ARG A 708 41.08 -15.81 28.66
C ARG A 708 39.99 -14.75 28.58
N LEU A 709 40.16 -13.72 27.74
CA LEU A 709 39.17 -12.68 27.56
C LEU A 709 38.14 -13.02 26.48
N LEU A 710 38.59 -13.49 25.31
CA LEU A 710 37.70 -13.73 24.18
C LEU A 710 36.84 -14.98 24.33
N VAL A 711 37.37 -16.10 24.83
CA VAL A 711 36.60 -17.37 24.89
C VAL A 711 35.35 -17.25 25.78
N PRO A 712 35.41 -16.69 27.01
CA PRO A 712 34.21 -16.48 27.81
C PRO A 712 33.18 -15.55 27.16
N VAL A 713 33.64 -14.49 26.48
CA VAL A 713 32.76 -13.58 25.72
C VAL A 713 32.04 -14.34 24.60
N LEU A 714 32.74 -15.19 23.85
CA LEU A 714 32.15 -16.03 22.80
C LEU A 714 31.18 -17.07 23.36
N LEU A 715 31.49 -17.68 24.51
CA LEU A 715 30.59 -18.59 25.21
C LEU A 715 29.31 -17.87 25.66
N GLY A 716 29.44 -16.65 26.19
CA GLY A 716 28.30 -15.79 26.53
C GLY A 716 27.41 -15.49 25.31
N LEU A 717 28.01 -15.15 24.17
CA LEU A 717 27.28 -14.95 22.90
C LEU A 717 26.60 -16.23 22.40
N ALA A 718 27.23 -17.39 22.55
CA ALA A 718 26.64 -18.68 22.20
C ALA A 718 25.44 -19.02 23.09
N ALA A 719 25.55 -18.78 24.41
CA ALA A 719 24.47 -18.98 25.37
C ALA A 719 23.28 -18.02 25.11
N LEU A 720 23.55 -16.75 24.79
CA LEU A 720 22.52 -15.79 24.39
C LEU A 720 21.80 -16.22 23.11
N ALA A 721 22.53 -16.70 22.11
CA ALA A 721 21.94 -17.21 20.87
C ALA A 721 21.06 -18.46 21.11
N ILE A 722 21.48 -19.36 22.02
CA ILE A 722 20.69 -20.54 22.40
C ILE A 722 19.42 -20.12 23.14
N ARG A 723 19.52 -19.20 24.11
CA ARG A 723 18.37 -18.66 24.84
C ARG A 723 17.36 -17.98 23.91
N GLY A 724 17.86 -17.21 22.95
CA GLY A 724 17.03 -16.58 21.92
C GLY A 724 16.33 -17.61 21.03
N ARG A 725 16.92 -18.80 20.82
CA ARG A 725 16.31 -19.89 20.05
C ARG A 725 15.28 -20.69 20.84
N THR A 726 15.42 -20.82 22.16
CA THR A 726 14.43 -21.52 23.02
C THR A 726 13.20 -20.67 23.31
N LYS A 727 13.30 -19.36 23.13
CA LYS A 727 12.17 -18.43 23.24
C LYS A 727 11.38 -18.28 21.93
N ARG A 728 12.00 -18.62 20.80
CA ARG A 728 11.30 -18.82 19.52
C ARG A 728 10.55 -20.14 19.55
#